data_AF-A0A918TY56-F1
#
_entry.id   AF-A0A918TY56-F1
#
_cell.length_a   1.000
_cell.length_b   1.000
_cell.length_c   1.000
_cell.angle_alpha   90.00
_cell.angle_beta   90.00
_cell.angle_gamma   90.00
#
_symmetry.space_group_name_H-M   'P 1'
#
loop_
_entity.id
_entity.type
_entity.pdbx_description
1 polymer ?
#
loop_
_entity_poly.entity_id
_entity_poly.type
_entity_poly.pdbx_seq_one_letter_code
_entity_poly.pdbx_strand_id
1 'polypeptide(L)'
;MKFLSSKLFGATCTLLFLTEGSQSVELSWERESDFVALRADGETVWKHVHRSSEGKPYFHPLATIQGSVLTDLRPEDHPWHRALWFSWKFINGVNYWEEDRKTGESAGKTEIRSVEVRTGADFSADISMTIGYHEDGQPDVLTETRVLTISPPDKAGSYTIDWHSQFTAQRDLVLDRTPIPSEPEGKSFGGYAGLSFRSSSARSETWSFLNNEGRQDGLHGRESSWVAFSGPTEKGEEAVVSILNSPLNDNQSMVKYYVATRMSYLSPAVLFDGPRSIQSGETFALRYRIRVDSQSPGTERLKARNDSYRDTIELVAQGEALSHRFGCLECHSVDKAGEAGKIGPGWYGLIGQKGKEREVQANTGDGGPATRRRVAIDEQYIKAAILDPLQHLVLQESGEMKGQPFPAIMPPYPHLEGQSIDAIIAYLKTLNDLPERGPTQIYAPKEKSKEGGEPSHVVEVFDSPRIQRVALEGLSTRSISVGLPGGKNYVFDPATFSVSRVWFGGFIDNGYERHARGNGFNKILGEAINTEGGLLPLSSLGPVDLHYKDYPNSNEFRKEAFKKEMAEEKPYPKRGLEGAPRFGGYQVLPKKEPTFFFEIDGVRYRQSLAFPSANIIRYHFETEGATGPVRFQVDETALRAVEFSAGELAEGVLSIPASEAQSFTLTFELQTS
;
A
#
# COMPACT_ATOMS: atom_id res chain seq x y z
N MET A 1 2.39 4.01 -56.72
CA MET A 1 2.57 5.21 -55.87
C MET A 1 3.38 4.80 -54.66
N LYS A 2 4.58 5.38 -54.50
CA LYS A 2 5.53 5.08 -53.43
C LYS A 2 5.05 5.77 -52.14
N PHE A 3 4.84 5.02 -51.07
CA PHE A 3 4.65 5.57 -49.72
C PHE A 3 6.04 5.88 -49.13
N LEU A 4 6.30 7.16 -48.88
CA LEU A 4 7.49 7.63 -48.18
C LEU A 4 7.31 7.39 -46.68
N SER A 5 8.17 6.54 -46.12
CA SER A 5 8.42 6.43 -44.68
C SER A 5 9.16 7.68 -44.20
N SER A 6 8.50 8.52 -43.41
CA SER A 6 9.13 9.66 -42.74
C SER A 6 9.99 9.17 -41.58
N LYS A 7 11.32 9.18 -41.73
CA LYS A 7 12.27 9.11 -40.61
C LYS A 7 12.20 10.44 -39.85
N LEU A 8 11.68 10.44 -38.63
CA LEU A 8 11.89 11.55 -37.71
C LEU A 8 13.34 11.49 -37.21
N PHE A 9 14.11 12.53 -37.48
CA PHE A 9 15.43 12.74 -36.86
C PHE A 9 15.23 13.11 -35.38
N GLY A 10 15.79 12.32 -34.47
CA GLY A 10 15.80 12.60 -33.04
C GLY A 10 16.71 13.79 -32.71
N ALA A 11 16.28 14.61 -31.75
CA ALA A 11 17.10 15.69 -31.20
C ALA A 11 18.27 15.09 -30.38
N THR A 12 19.49 15.34 -30.81
CA THR A 12 20.72 15.00 -30.07
C THR A 12 20.86 15.97 -28.89
N CYS A 13 20.81 15.46 -27.66
CA CYS A 13 21.15 16.22 -26.47
C CYS A 13 22.48 15.68 -25.94
N THR A 14 23.57 16.37 -26.25
CA THR A 14 24.93 15.95 -25.88
C THR A 14 25.22 16.36 -24.44
N LEU A 15 25.32 15.37 -23.52
CA LEU A 15 25.92 15.60 -22.20
C LEU A 15 27.43 15.28 -22.29
N LEU A 16 28.28 16.30 -22.14
CA LEU A 16 29.74 16.14 -22.05
C LEU A 16 30.13 15.81 -20.60
N PHE A 17 30.54 14.57 -20.35
CA PHE A 17 31.15 14.18 -19.08
C PHE A 17 32.66 14.49 -19.10
N LEU A 18 33.12 15.33 -18.18
CA LEU A 18 34.54 15.51 -17.89
C LEU A 18 34.96 14.55 -16.76
N THR A 19 35.81 13.60 -17.09
CA THR A 19 36.58 12.80 -16.12
C THR A 19 38.06 13.08 -16.35
N GLU A 20 38.82 13.31 -15.27
CA GLU A 20 40.29 13.31 -15.37
C GLU A 20 40.74 11.95 -15.91
N GLY A 21 41.14 11.92 -17.18
CA GLY A 21 41.72 10.74 -17.83
C GLY A 21 40.76 9.74 -18.50
N SER A 22 39.46 10.00 -18.61
CA SER A 22 38.52 9.11 -19.35
C SER A 22 37.76 9.89 -20.43
N GLN A 23 37.64 9.27 -21.62
CA GLN A 23 36.92 9.82 -22.78
C GLN A 23 35.45 10.10 -22.41
N SER A 24 34.91 11.21 -22.91
CA SER A 24 33.48 11.52 -22.81
C SER A 24 32.68 10.53 -23.66
N VAL A 25 31.75 9.79 -23.06
CA VAL A 25 30.82 8.89 -23.76
C VAL A 25 29.59 9.69 -24.20
N GLU A 26 29.21 9.59 -25.47
CA GLU A 26 27.99 10.18 -26.01
C GLU A 26 26.81 9.22 -25.84
N LEU A 27 25.85 9.61 -25.00
CA LEU A 27 24.61 8.86 -24.79
C LEU A 27 23.52 9.31 -25.76
N SER A 28 22.75 8.37 -26.30
CA SER A 28 21.60 8.66 -27.15
C SER A 28 20.49 7.61 -27.05
N TRP A 29 19.26 8.02 -27.35
CA TRP A 29 18.10 7.14 -27.40
C TRP A 29 17.87 6.60 -28.81
N GLU A 30 17.61 5.31 -28.93
CA GLU A 30 17.06 4.67 -30.13
C GLU A 30 15.69 4.07 -29.80
N ARG A 31 14.66 4.42 -30.57
CA ARG A 31 13.27 4.06 -30.27
C ARG A 31 12.48 3.74 -31.52
N GLU A 32 11.72 2.66 -31.45
CA GLU A 32 10.68 2.29 -32.42
C GLU A 32 9.43 1.81 -31.67
N SER A 33 8.36 1.42 -32.38
CA SER A 33 7.10 0.98 -31.77
C SER A 33 7.22 -0.25 -30.87
N ASP A 34 8.23 -1.08 -31.11
CA ASP A 34 8.38 -2.40 -30.55
C ASP A 34 9.71 -2.56 -29.76
N PHE A 35 10.48 -1.48 -29.63
CA PHE A 35 11.64 -1.44 -28.72
C PHE A 35 12.07 -0.02 -28.31
N VAL A 36 12.80 0.04 -27.19
CA VAL A 36 13.59 1.21 -26.77
C VAL A 36 14.98 0.76 -26.36
N ALA A 37 16.01 1.53 -26.72
CA ALA A 37 17.39 1.26 -26.38
C ALA A 37 18.15 2.52 -26.00
N LEU A 38 19.08 2.37 -25.06
CA LEU A 38 20.11 3.36 -24.76
C LEU A 38 21.39 2.99 -25.52
N ARG A 39 21.96 3.97 -26.21
CA ARG A 39 23.23 3.87 -26.94
C ARG A 39 24.31 4.67 -26.24
N ALA A 40 25.54 4.18 -26.29
CA ALA A 40 26.77 4.84 -25.84
C ALA A 40 27.81 4.74 -26.96
N ASP A 41 28.26 5.89 -27.50
CA ASP A 41 29.20 5.96 -28.64
C ASP A 41 28.78 5.06 -29.84
N GLY A 42 27.47 4.96 -30.08
CA GLY A 42 26.87 4.14 -31.13
C GLY A 42 26.60 2.67 -30.74
N GLU A 43 27.22 2.17 -29.68
CA GLU A 43 27.01 0.81 -29.16
C GLU A 43 25.75 0.72 -28.28
N THR A 44 25.09 -0.43 -28.24
CA THR A 44 23.93 -0.61 -27.33
C THR A 44 24.40 -0.88 -25.91
N VAL A 45 23.93 -0.09 -24.94
CA VAL A 45 24.10 -0.35 -23.51
C VAL A 45 23.01 -1.32 -23.04
N TRP A 46 21.77 -1.04 -23.41
CA TRP A 46 20.65 -1.95 -23.19
C TRP A 46 19.56 -1.69 -24.23
N LYS A 47 18.80 -2.74 -24.58
CA LYS A 47 17.63 -2.66 -25.44
C LYS A 47 16.49 -3.49 -24.87
N HIS A 48 15.36 -2.84 -24.59
CA HIS A 48 14.13 -3.50 -24.19
C HIS A 48 13.24 -3.73 -25.42
N VAL A 49 12.99 -5.00 -25.74
CA VAL A 49 12.11 -5.42 -26.84
C VAL A 49 10.75 -5.81 -26.28
N HIS A 50 9.71 -5.17 -26.80
CA HIS A 50 8.31 -5.37 -26.42
C HIS A 50 7.42 -5.58 -27.64
N ARG A 51 7.96 -6.28 -28.65
CA ARG A 51 7.23 -6.66 -29.84
C ARG A 51 6.10 -7.65 -29.50
N SER A 52 4.86 -7.26 -29.75
CA SER A 52 3.67 -8.07 -29.43
C SER A 52 3.70 -9.45 -30.08
N SER A 53 4.17 -9.56 -31.32
CA SER A 53 4.30 -10.85 -32.04
C SER A 53 5.28 -11.83 -31.40
N GLU A 54 6.11 -11.38 -30.46
CA GLU A 54 7.07 -12.21 -29.75
C GLU A 54 6.58 -12.62 -28.35
N GLY A 55 5.51 -12.01 -27.85
CA GLY A 55 4.82 -12.33 -26.60
C GLY A 55 5.57 -11.96 -25.33
N LYS A 56 6.71 -12.61 -25.07
CA LYS A 56 7.52 -12.42 -23.85
C LYS A 56 8.50 -11.25 -24.07
N PRO A 57 8.31 -10.06 -23.45
CA PRO A 57 9.24 -8.95 -23.58
C PRO A 57 10.55 -9.24 -22.83
N TYR A 58 11.66 -8.69 -23.32
CA TYR A 58 13.00 -8.99 -22.81
C TYR A 58 13.99 -7.84 -23.01
N PHE A 59 15.13 -7.89 -22.30
CA PHE A 59 16.28 -7.05 -22.58
C PHE A 59 17.35 -7.81 -23.37
N HIS A 60 17.59 -7.41 -24.61
CA HIS A 60 18.73 -7.85 -25.40
C HIS A 60 19.04 -6.88 -26.57
N PRO A 61 20.31 -6.50 -26.76
CA PRO A 61 21.43 -6.78 -25.86
C PRO A 61 21.27 -6.07 -24.51
N LEU A 62 21.79 -6.69 -23.45
CA LEU A 62 22.11 -6.05 -22.18
C LEU A 62 23.64 -6.06 -22.09
N ALA A 63 24.28 -4.91 -21.94
CA ALA A 63 25.71 -4.75 -22.20
C ALA A 63 26.40 -3.80 -21.20
N THR A 64 27.73 -3.81 -21.20
CA THR A 64 28.53 -2.76 -20.54
C THR A 64 28.35 -1.41 -21.25
N ILE A 65 28.78 -0.32 -20.61
CA ILE A 65 28.77 1.02 -21.22
C ILE A 65 29.68 1.10 -22.46
N GLN A 66 30.67 0.20 -22.58
CA GLN A 66 31.54 0.04 -23.75
C GLN A 66 30.93 -0.88 -24.85
N GLY A 67 29.69 -1.34 -24.67
CA GLY A 67 28.98 -2.12 -25.67
C GLY A 67 29.27 -3.63 -25.66
N SER A 68 29.90 -4.18 -24.63
CA SER A 68 30.12 -5.63 -24.56
C SER A 68 28.85 -6.34 -24.09
N VAL A 69 28.30 -7.20 -24.95
CA VAL A 69 27.03 -7.88 -24.70
C VAL A 69 27.19 -8.98 -23.63
N LEU A 70 26.36 -8.91 -22.59
CA LEU A 70 26.39 -9.79 -21.43
C LEU A 70 25.31 -10.88 -21.47
N THR A 71 24.34 -10.78 -22.38
CA THR A 71 23.22 -11.73 -22.50
C THR A 71 23.19 -12.47 -23.84
N ASP A 72 22.52 -13.62 -23.86
CA ASP A 72 22.30 -14.41 -25.09
C ASP A 72 20.80 -14.57 -25.38
N LEU A 73 20.41 -14.37 -26.64
CA LEU A 73 19.01 -14.39 -27.09
C LEU A 73 18.79 -15.61 -27.99
N ARG A 74 17.93 -16.52 -27.54
CA ARG A 74 17.54 -17.75 -28.23
C ARG A 74 18.74 -18.60 -28.69
N PRO A 75 19.64 -18.98 -27.78
CA PRO A 75 20.75 -19.86 -28.13
C PRO A 75 20.25 -21.21 -28.67
N GLU A 76 21.06 -21.87 -29.51
CA GLU A 76 20.68 -23.10 -30.23
C GLU A 76 20.23 -24.24 -29.29
N ASP A 77 20.85 -24.34 -28.11
CA ASP A 77 20.52 -25.32 -27.08
C ASP A 77 19.13 -25.06 -26.47
N HIS A 78 18.79 -23.79 -26.22
CA HIS A 78 17.56 -23.34 -25.58
C HIS A 78 16.92 -22.16 -26.35
N PRO A 79 16.25 -22.41 -27.49
CA PRO A 79 15.71 -21.36 -28.35
C PRO A 79 14.60 -20.52 -27.70
N TRP A 80 14.00 -21.00 -26.60
CA TRP A 80 13.02 -20.27 -25.79
C TRP A 80 13.65 -19.34 -24.73
N HIS A 81 14.98 -19.36 -24.53
CA HIS A 81 15.64 -18.43 -23.62
C HIS A 81 15.76 -17.04 -24.25
N ARG A 82 15.35 -15.99 -23.52
CA ARG A 82 15.23 -14.63 -24.05
C ARG A 82 16.09 -13.63 -23.27
N ALA A 83 17.38 -13.93 -23.12
CA ALA A 83 18.35 -13.03 -22.47
C ALA A 83 17.98 -12.66 -21.03
N LEU A 84 17.49 -11.45 -20.76
CA LEU A 84 16.86 -11.06 -19.49
C LEU A 84 15.35 -10.92 -19.69
N TRP A 85 14.56 -11.85 -19.17
CA TRP A 85 13.10 -11.91 -19.36
C TRP A 85 12.38 -12.48 -18.14
N PHE A 86 11.05 -12.45 -18.18
CA PHE A 86 10.20 -13.11 -17.20
C PHE A 86 9.23 -14.07 -17.90
N SER A 87 9.05 -15.26 -17.34
CA SER A 87 8.05 -16.22 -17.81
C SER A 87 7.58 -17.12 -16.67
N TRP A 88 6.28 -17.39 -16.59
CA TRP A 88 5.77 -18.49 -15.77
C TRP A 88 6.10 -19.82 -16.42
N LYS A 89 6.36 -20.84 -15.60
CA LYS A 89 6.61 -22.18 -16.12
C LYS A 89 5.29 -22.89 -16.45
N PHE A 90 4.44 -23.09 -15.45
CA PHE A 90 3.08 -23.57 -15.63
C PHE A 90 2.05 -22.66 -14.95
N ILE A 91 0.90 -22.48 -15.58
CA ILE A 91 -0.32 -21.94 -14.94
C ILE A 91 -1.43 -22.95 -15.19
N ASN A 92 -2.02 -23.50 -14.13
CA ASN A 92 -3.03 -24.57 -14.21
C ASN A 92 -2.59 -25.77 -15.07
N GLY A 93 -1.30 -26.13 -15.00
CA GLY A 93 -0.71 -27.23 -15.77
C GLY A 93 -0.37 -26.89 -17.23
N VAL A 94 -0.75 -25.71 -17.73
CA VAL A 94 -0.43 -25.24 -19.09
C VAL A 94 0.97 -24.62 -19.11
N ASN A 95 1.81 -25.00 -20.07
CA ASN A 95 3.18 -24.51 -20.19
C ASN A 95 3.25 -23.13 -20.87
N TYR A 96 3.87 -22.14 -20.23
CA TYR A 96 4.10 -20.79 -20.76
C TYR A 96 5.57 -20.54 -21.10
N TRP A 97 6.47 -21.49 -20.85
CA TRP A 97 7.91 -21.34 -20.93
C TRP A 97 8.49 -21.84 -22.24
N GLU A 98 8.40 -23.16 -22.49
CA GLU A 98 8.96 -23.77 -23.70
C GLU A 98 8.04 -23.55 -24.89
N GLU A 99 8.63 -22.99 -25.93
CA GLU A 99 8.04 -22.94 -27.25
C GLU A 99 8.30 -24.27 -27.96
N ASP A 100 7.29 -24.81 -28.64
CA ASP A 100 7.47 -25.95 -29.53
C ASP A 100 8.45 -25.56 -30.65
N ARG A 101 9.46 -26.40 -30.91
CA ARG A 101 10.53 -26.06 -31.85
C ARG A 101 10.07 -25.96 -33.31
N LYS A 102 8.91 -26.52 -33.66
CA LYS A 102 8.36 -26.43 -35.03
C LYS A 102 7.48 -25.21 -35.21
N THR A 103 6.66 -24.88 -34.21
CA THR A 103 5.73 -23.74 -34.30
C THR A 103 6.30 -22.43 -33.76
N GLY A 104 7.28 -22.50 -32.86
CA GLY A 104 7.80 -21.35 -32.12
C GLY A 104 6.84 -20.85 -31.03
N GLU A 105 5.88 -21.67 -30.60
CA GLU A 105 4.82 -21.26 -29.69
C GLU A 105 4.72 -22.17 -28.46
N SER A 106 4.47 -21.59 -27.29
CA SER A 106 4.09 -22.32 -26.08
C SER A 106 2.58 -22.57 -26.03
N ALA A 107 2.15 -23.57 -25.25
CA ALA A 107 0.73 -23.90 -25.09
C ALA A 107 -0.07 -22.75 -24.46
N GLY A 108 0.51 -22.11 -23.45
CA GLY A 108 0.05 -20.85 -22.89
C GLY A 108 0.67 -19.66 -23.64
N LYS A 109 -0.10 -18.58 -23.79
CA LYS A 109 0.28 -17.33 -24.44
C LYS A 109 0.54 -16.26 -23.39
N THR A 110 1.67 -15.57 -23.52
CA THR A 110 1.94 -14.30 -22.83
C THR A 110 1.73 -13.19 -23.85
N GLU A 111 0.70 -12.37 -23.66
CA GLU A 111 0.30 -11.34 -24.61
C GLU A 111 0.50 -9.94 -24.03
N ILE A 112 1.27 -9.11 -24.72
CA ILE A 112 1.45 -7.70 -24.38
C ILE A 112 0.21 -6.94 -24.86
N ARG A 113 -0.56 -6.38 -23.93
CA ARG A 113 -1.81 -5.63 -24.19
C ARG A 113 -1.56 -4.16 -24.43
N SER A 114 -0.66 -3.55 -23.65
CA SER A 114 -0.24 -2.16 -23.82
C SER A 114 1.20 -1.96 -23.35
N VAL A 115 1.88 -0.98 -23.94
CA VAL A 115 3.20 -0.51 -23.51
C VAL A 115 3.22 1.03 -23.52
N GLU A 116 3.79 1.61 -22.48
CA GLU A 116 4.10 3.03 -22.37
C GLU A 116 5.58 3.19 -22.01
N VAL A 117 6.33 3.95 -22.83
CA VAL A 117 7.77 4.17 -22.63
C VAL A 117 8.02 5.66 -22.36
N ARG A 118 8.69 5.95 -21.24
CA ARG A 118 9.24 7.27 -20.89
C ARG A 118 10.76 7.22 -20.89
N THR A 119 11.38 8.26 -21.45
CA THR A 119 12.83 8.46 -21.39
C THR A 119 13.12 9.82 -20.76
N GLY A 120 13.97 9.85 -19.74
CA GLY A 120 14.44 11.07 -19.10
C GLY A 120 15.51 11.80 -19.90
N ALA A 121 15.62 13.10 -19.68
CA ALA A 121 16.71 13.92 -20.21
C ALA A 121 18.08 13.56 -19.59
N ASP A 122 18.06 12.90 -18.43
CA ASP A 122 19.24 12.37 -17.74
C ASP A 122 19.64 10.97 -18.23
N PHE A 123 18.93 10.41 -19.22
CA PHE A 123 19.07 9.05 -19.74
C PHE A 123 18.52 7.92 -18.84
N SER A 124 17.66 8.25 -17.87
CA SER A 124 16.78 7.27 -17.23
C SER A 124 15.64 6.82 -18.15
N ALA A 125 15.00 5.68 -17.89
CA ALA A 125 13.77 5.29 -18.58
C ALA A 125 12.78 4.59 -17.66
N ASP A 126 11.49 4.73 -17.96
CA ASP A 126 10.42 3.93 -17.38
C ASP A 126 9.63 3.25 -18.47
N ILE A 127 9.32 1.97 -18.29
CA ILE A 127 8.56 1.15 -19.24
C ILE A 127 7.43 0.48 -18.48
N SER A 128 6.21 0.88 -18.76
CA SER A 128 5.00 0.31 -18.17
C SER A 128 4.28 -0.57 -19.18
N MET A 129 3.85 -1.75 -18.77
CA MET A 129 3.16 -2.71 -19.63
C MET A 129 1.96 -3.33 -18.92
N THR A 130 0.92 -3.64 -19.68
CA THR A 130 -0.11 -4.58 -19.25
C THR A 130 0.03 -5.87 -20.06
N ILE A 131 -0.01 -7.01 -19.38
CA ILE A 131 0.27 -8.33 -19.95
C ILE A 131 -0.84 -9.30 -19.53
N GLY A 132 -1.37 -10.06 -20.50
CA GLY A 132 -2.32 -11.14 -20.28
C GLY A 132 -1.65 -12.51 -20.39
N TYR A 133 -2.08 -13.44 -19.54
CA TYR A 133 -1.70 -14.85 -19.63
C TYR A 133 -2.95 -15.68 -19.89
N HIS A 134 -2.99 -16.38 -21.03
CA HIS A 134 -4.17 -17.15 -21.43
C HIS A 134 -3.77 -18.36 -22.28
N GLU A 135 -4.68 -19.30 -22.46
CA GLU A 135 -4.59 -20.31 -23.51
C GLU A 135 -5.10 -19.72 -24.83
N ASP A 136 -4.77 -20.35 -25.95
CA ASP A 136 -5.22 -19.88 -27.27
C ASP A 136 -6.75 -19.77 -27.34
N GLY A 137 -7.24 -18.59 -27.73
CA GLY A 137 -8.67 -18.27 -27.80
C GLY A 137 -9.44 -18.26 -26.47
N GLN A 138 -8.77 -18.37 -25.31
CA GLN A 138 -9.38 -18.34 -23.99
C GLN A 138 -9.20 -16.98 -23.29
N PRO A 139 -10.05 -16.64 -22.31
CA PRO A 139 -9.83 -15.48 -21.44
C PRO A 139 -8.55 -15.59 -20.61
N ASP A 140 -8.06 -14.44 -20.14
CA ASP A 140 -6.91 -14.38 -19.23
C ASP A 140 -7.16 -15.18 -17.94
N VAL A 141 -6.20 -16.01 -17.56
CA VAL A 141 -6.16 -16.69 -16.27
C VAL A 141 -5.44 -15.85 -15.22
N LEU A 142 -4.48 -15.05 -15.67
CA LEU A 142 -3.67 -14.14 -14.88
C LEU A 142 -3.44 -12.89 -15.72
N THR A 143 -3.48 -11.72 -15.09
CA THR A 143 -3.04 -10.46 -15.70
C THR A 143 -1.87 -9.90 -14.92
N GLU A 144 -1.07 -9.07 -15.57
CA GLU A 144 0.09 -8.40 -14.99
C GLU A 144 0.15 -6.94 -15.41
N THR A 145 0.42 -6.07 -14.43
CA THR A 145 0.97 -4.73 -14.67
C THR A 145 2.45 -4.77 -14.35
N ARG A 146 3.31 -4.52 -15.35
CA ARG A 146 4.77 -4.52 -15.21
C ARG A 146 5.31 -3.11 -15.37
N VAL A 147 6.13 -2.67 -14.43
CA VAL A 147 6.88 -1.42 -14.48
C VAL A 147 8.36 -1.74 -14.41
N LEU A 148 9.12 -1.20 -15.37
CA LEU A 148 10.58 -1.32 -15.44
C LEU A 148 11.17 0.09 -15.35
N THR A 149 11.96 0.37 -14.31
CA THR A 149 12.65 1.65 -14.13
C THR A 149 14.15 1.43 -14.34
N ILE A 150 14.72 2.09 -15.34
CA ILE A 150 16.12 1.98 -15.72
C ILE A 150 16.85 3.26 -15.32
N SER A 151 17.88 3.13 -14.50
CA SER A 151 18.72 4.27 -14.10
C SER A 151 19.64 4.70 -15.24
N PRO A 152 20.06 5.97 -15.30
CA PRO A 152 21.13 6.35 -16.19
C PRO A 152 22.45 5.67 -15.76
N PRO A 153 23.39 5.46 -16.68
CA PRO A 153 24.73 5.02 -16.32
C PRO A 153 25.42 6.02 -15.37
N ASP A 154 26.01 5.51 -14.29
CA ASP A 154 26.81 6.32 -13.37
C ASP A 154 28.20 6.62 -13.96
N LYS A 155 29.05 7.33 -13.20
CA LYS A 155 30.41 7.69 -13.62
C LYS A 155 31.32 6.48 -13.91
N ALA A 156 30.99 5.30 -13.37
CA ALA A 156 31.70 4.05 -13.63
C ALA A 156 31.03 3.24 -14.77
N GLY A 157 30.00 3.79 -15.42
CA GLY A 157 29.22 3.11 -16.45
C GLY A 157 28.28 2.04 -15.90
N SER A 158 28.00 2.05 -14.60
CA SER A 158 27.08 1.10 -13.97
C SER A 158 25.65 1.59 -14.05
N TYR A 159 24.70 0.70 -14.25
CA TYR A 159 23.27 1.04 -14.31
C TYR A 159 22.41 -0.06 -13.69
N THR A 160 21.15 0.27 -13.44
CA THR A 160 20.19 -0.62 -12.80
C THR A 160 18.89 -0.70 -13.60
N ILE A 161 18.24 -1.84 -13.53
CA ILE A 161 16.87 -2.08 -14.00
C ILE A 161 16.10 -2.57 -12.77
N ASP A 162 15.26 -1.70 -12.22
CA ASP A 162 14.27 -2.07 -11.22
C ASP A 162 13.06 -2.67 -11.94
N TRP A 163 12.71 -3.88 -11.55
CA TRP A 163 11.64 -4.68 -12.12
C TRP A 163 10.52 -4.80 -11.10
N HIS A 164 9.31 -4.39 -11.44
CA HIS A 164 8.12 -4.58 -10.61
C HIS A 164 6.99 -5.16 -11.44
N SER A 165 6.52 -6.34 -11.05
CA SER A 165 5.39 -7.04 -11.66
C SER A 165 4.30 -7.21 -10.61
N GLN A 166 3.12 -6.63 -10.84
CA GLN A 166 1.92 -6.88 -10.06
C GLN A 166 0.99 -7.79 -10.84
N PHE A 167 0.67 -8.94 -10.26
CA PHE A 167 -0.17 -9.98 -10.86
C PHE A 167 -1.54 -10.01 -10.21
N THR A 168 -2.59 -10.24 -11.00
CA THR A 168 -3.97 -10.42 -10.52
C THR A 168 -4.57 -11.70 -11.11
N ALA A 169 -4.96 -12.62 -10.24
CA ALA A 169 -5.64 -13.85 -10.64
C ALA A 169 -7.07 -13.54 -11.13
N GLN A 170 -7.41 -13.99 -12.34
CA GLN A 170 -8.74 -13.81 -12.92
C GLN A 170 -9.72 -14.94 -12.54
N ARG A 171 -9.17 -16.02 -12.00
CA ARG A 171 -9.85 -17.18 -11.42
C ARG A 171 -8.89 -17.91 -10.49
N ASP A 172 -9.40 -18.85 -9.70
CA ASP A 172 -8.54 -19.74 -8.92
C ASP A 172 -7.51 -20.42 -9.84
N LEU A 173 -6.24 -20.33 -9.45
CA LEU A 173 -5.15 -20.87 -10.25
C LEU A 173 -4.00 -21.42 -9.41
N VAL A 174 -3.21 -22.28 -10.04
CA VAL A 174 -1.97 -22.83 -9.50
C VAL A 174 -0.83 -22.41 -10.42
N LEU A 175 0.11 -21.66 -9.87
CA LEU A 175 1.41 -21.42 -10.49
C LEU A 175 2.33 -22.58 -10.12
N ASP A 176 2.96 -23.19 -11.12
CA ASP A 176 3.83 -24.35 -10.89
C ASP A 176 5.08 -24.31 -11.78
N ARG A 177 5.98 -25.26 -11.51
CA ARG A 177 7.31 -25.43 -12.06
C ARG A 177 7.61 -26.91 -12.26
N THR A 178 8.66 -27.23 -13.00
CA THR A 178 9.16 -28.62 -13.02
C THR A 178 9.61 -29.02 -11.60
N PRO A 179 9.13 -30.13 -11.01
CA PRO A 179 9.51 -30.54 -9.66
C PRO A 179 11.03 -30.73 -9.49
N ILE A 180 11.55 -30.40 -8.31
CA ILE A 180 12.98 -30.57 -7.97
C ILE A 180 13.29 -32.04 -7.62
N PRO A 181 14.57 -32.49 -7.61
CA PRO A 181 14.90 -33.92 -7.41
C PRO A 181 14.39 -34.54 -6.12
N SER A 182 14.13 -33.74 -5.08
CA SER A 182 13.58 -34.20 -3.81
C SER A 182 12.07 -34.47 -3.84
N GLU A 183 11.40 -34.20 -4.96
CA GLU A 183 9.95 -34.34 -5.14
C GLU A 183 9.61 -35.48 -6.11
N PRO A 184 8.36 -35.99 -6.08
CA PRO A 184 7.87 -36.94 -7.08
C PRO A 184 8.08 -36.43 -8.51
N GLU A 185 8.57 -37.29 -9.39
CA GLU A 185 8.91 -36.97 -10.79
C GLU A 185 9.97 -35.86 -10.98
N GLY A 186 10.67 -35.53 -9.90
CA GLY A 186 11.72 -34.53 -9.83
C GLY A 186 12.78 -34.62 -10.92
N LYS A 187 13.20 -33.46 -11.44
CA LYS A 187 14.26 -33.33 -12.44
C LYS A 187 15.42 -32.54 -11.88
N SER A 188 16.64 -32.86 -12.31
CA SER A 188 17.85 -32.12 -11.94
C SER A 188 17.84 -30.65 -12.37
N PHE A 189 17.00 -30.31 -13.35
CA PHE A 189 16.76 -28.95 -13.83
C PHE A 189 15.46 -28.34 -13.28
N GLY A 190 14.82 -28.95 -12.27
CA GLY A 190 13.58 -28.46 -11.68
C GLY A 190 13.73 -27.17 -10.86
N GLY A 191 12.61 -26.54 -10.54
CA GLY A 191 12.52 -25.45 -9.56
C GLY A 191 12.52 -24.03 -10.12
N TYR A 192 12.70 -23.81 -11.42
CA TYR A 192 12.71 -22.46 -12.00
C TYR A 192 11.32 -21.98 -12.46
N ALA A 193 11.06 -20.68 -12.26
CA ALA A 193 10.02 -19.87 -12.88
C ALA A 193 10.31 -18.39 -12.57
N GLY A 194 9.82 -17.46 -13.39
CA GLY A 194 9.90 -16.02 -13.14
C GLY A 194 11.05 -15.31 -13.87
N LEU A 195 11.67 -14.33 -13.21
CA LEU A 195 12.75 -13.51 -13.77
C LEU A 195 13.97 -14.38 -14.06
N SER A 196 14.54 -14.23 -15.25
CA SER A 196 15.54 -15.14 -15.79
C SER A 196 16.61 -14.36 -16.52
N PHE A 197 17.87 -14.65 -16.24
CA PHE A 197 19.03 -14.12 -16.93
C PHE A 197 19.81 -15.27 -17.56
N ARG A 198 19.95 -15.20 -18.89
CA ARG A 198 20.82 -16.06 -19.69
C ARG A 198 22.00 -15.23 -20.18
N SER A 199 23.20 -15.60 -19.75
CA SER A 199 24.41 -14.88 -20.16
C SER A 199 24.81 -15.18 -21.60
N SER A 200 25.61 -14.28 -22.16
CA SER A 200 26.41 -14.53 -23.37
C SER A 200 27.26 -15.80 -23.20
N SER A 201 27.43 -16.56 -24.27
CA SER A 201 28.37 -17.69 -24.33
C SER A 201 29.83 -17.25 -24.44
N ALA A 202 30.07 -15.97 -24.78
CA ALA A 202 31.42 -15.41 -24.92
C ALA A 202 32.18 -15.52 -23.59
N ARG A 203 33.27 -16.29 -23.61
CA ARG A 203 34.12 -16.58 -22.43
C ARG A 203 33.34 -17.14 -21.24
N SER A 204 32.16 -17.74 -21.45
CA SER A 204 31.27 -18.18 -20.36
C SER A 204 31.93 -19.15 -19.36
N GLU A 205 32.96 -19.88 -19.77
CA GLU A 205 33.78 -20.76 -18.94
C GLU A 205 34.63 -20.05 -17.88
N THR A 206 34.88 -18.75 -18.05
CA THR A 206 35.67 -17.94 -17.10
C THR A 206 34.79 -17.18 -16.11
N TRP A 207 33.47 -17.22 -16.26
CA TRP A 207 32.56 -16.51 -15.38
C TRP A 207 32.30 -17.29 -14.09
N SER A 208 32.08 -16.55 -13.02
CA SER A 208 31.85 -17.06 -11.67
C SER A 208 30.59 -16.46 -11.07
N PHE A 209 30.03 -17.16 -10.10
CA PHE A 209 28.91 -16.66 -9.31
C PHE A 209 29.39 -16.21 -7.92
N LEU A 210 28.64 -15.31 -7.29
CA LEU A 210 28.86 -14.87 -5.92
C LEU A 210 27.52 -14.56 -5.26
N ASN A 211 27.29 -15.02 -4.03
CA ASN A 211 26.09 -14.64 -3.25
C ASN A 211 26.40 -13.65 -2.10
N ASN A 212 25.36 -13.28 -1.37
CA ASN A 212 25.42 -12.41 -0.19
C ASN A 212 26.35 -12.90 0.94
N GLU A 213 26.59 -14.20 1.04
CA GLU A 213 27.53 -14.81 2.00
C GLU A 213 28.97 -14.86 1.50
N GLY A 214 29.24 -14.44 0.25
CA GLY A 214 30.54 -14.54 -0.38
C GLY A 214 30.85 -15.93 -0.96
N ARG A 215 29.84 -16.78 -1.10
CA ARG A 215 29.96 -18.13 -1.68
C ARG A 215 29.92 -18.10 -3.20
N GLN A 216 30.76 -18.94 -3.83
CA GLN A 216 30.86 -19.03 -5.29
C GLN A 216 30.31 -20.35 -5.89
N ASP A 217 30.16 -21.39 -5.07
CA ASP A 217 29.73 -22.73 -5.46
C ASP A 217 28.45 -23.17 -4.74
N GLY A 218 27.80 -24.24 -5.20
CA GLY A 218 26.63 -24.81 -4.50
C GLY A 218 25.49 -23.81 -4.27
N LEU A 219 25.29 -22.88 -5.20
CA LEU A 219 24.29 -21.81 -5.13
C LEU A 219 22.91 -22.23 -5.63
N HIS A 220 22.83 -23.30 -6.42
CA HIS A 220 21.56 -23.81 -6.93
C HIS A 220 20.65 -24.27 -5.78
N GLY A 221 19.45 -23.69 -5.70
CA GLY A 221 18.48 -23.95 -4.63
C GLY A 221 18.85 -23.37 -3.27
N ARG A 222 19.90 -22.53 -3.21
CA ARG A 222 20.34 -21.87 -1.98
C ARG A 222 19.63 -20.53 -1.83
N GLU A 223 19.22 -20.24 -0.61
CA GLU A 223 18.67 -18.94 -0.24
C GLU A 223 19.76 -17.86 -0.31
N SER A 224 19.40 -16.73 -0.91
CA SER A 224 20.23 -15.53 -0.95
C SER A 224 19.34 -14.30 -1.09
N SER A 225 19.84 -13.14 -0.68
CA SER A 225 19.20 -11.85 -1.01
C SER A 225 19.56 -11.39 -2.42
N TRP A 226 20.74 -11.78 -2.91
CA TRP A 226 21.22 -11.47 -4.26
C TRP A 226 22.23 -12.50 -4.74
N VAL A 227 22.32 -12.68 -6.05
CA VAL A 227 23.41 -13.45 -6.67
C VAL A 227 23.98 -12.61 -7.81
N ALA A 228 25.30 -12.53 -7.84
CA ALA A 228 26.07 -11.89 -8.89
C ALA A 228 26.71 -12.94 -9.79
N PHE A 229 26.84 -12.58 -11.06
CA PHE A 229 27.52 -13.32 -12.11
C PHE A 229 28.56 -12.40 -12.74
N SER A 230 29.83 -12.80 -12.73
CA SER A 230 30.95 -11.93 -13.11
C SER A 230 32.02 -12.66 -13.90
N GLY A 231 32.65 -11.96 -14.84
CA GLY A 231 33.80 -12.45 -15.60
C GLY A 231 34.21 -11.50 -16.73
N PRO A 232 35.25 -11.85 -17.49
CA PRO A 232 35.70 -11.05 -18.61
C PRO A 232 34.71 -11.12 -19.77
N THR A 233 34.40 -9.97 -20.36
CA THR A 233 33.58 -9.87 -21.57
C THR A 233 34.37 -10.29 -22.82
N GLU A 234 33.74 -10.25 -24.01
CA GLU A 234 34.46 -10.51 -25.27
C GLU A 234 35.64 -9.54 -25.48
N LYS A 235 35.46 -8.27 -25.10
CA LYS A 235 36.46 -7.19 -25.23
C LYS A 235 37.52 -7.24 -24.12
N GLY A 236 37.29 -8.05 -23.09
CA GLY A 236 38.28 -8.44 -22.08
C GLY A 236 38.23 -7.65 -20.77
N GLU A 237 37.33 -6.67 -20.63
CA GLU A 237 37.02 -6.04 -19.36
C GLU A 237 36.21 -6.97 -18.44
N GLU A 238 36.37 -6.82 -17.14
CA GLU A 238 35.59 -7.55 -16.14
C GLU A 238 34.23 -6.88 -15.92
N ALA A 239 33.14 -7.60 -16.17
CA ALA A 239 31.77 -7.11 -15.94
C ALA A 239 31.06 -7.91 -14.85
N VAL A 240 30.05 -7.31 -14.23
CA VAL A 240 29.22 -7.95 -13.21
C VAL A 240 27.76 -7.71 -13.50
N VAL A 241 26.95 -8.76 -13.47
CA VAL A 241 25.48 -8.67 -13.43
C VAL A 241 25.01 -9.24 -12.09
N SER A 242 24.32 -8.43 -11.29
CA SER A 242 23.68 -8.87 -10.04
C SER A 242 22.17 -8.87 -10.18
N ILE A 243 21.51 -9.92 -9.71
CA ILE A 243 20.05 -9.92 -9.50
C ILE A 243 19.81 -9.92 -7.99
N LEU A 244 19.10 -8.88 -7.53
CA LEU A 244 18.81 -8.64 -6.13
C LEU A 244 17.30 -8.78 -5.91
N ASN A 245 16.92 -9.60 -4.94
CA ASN A 245 15.53 -9.74 -4.52
C ASN A 245 15.15 -8.56 -3.60
N SER A 246 14.00 -7.94 -3.87
CA SER A 246 13.51 -6.84 -3.04
C SER A 246 13.00 -7.36 -1.69
N PRO A 247 13.30 -6.69 -0.56
CA PRO A 247 12.67 -7.00 0.72
C PRO A 247 11.15 -6.78 0.72
N LEU A 248 10.61 -6.07 -0.27
CA LEU A 248 9.17 -5.82 -0.42
C LEU A 248 8.40 -6.97 -1.08
N ASN A 249 9.07 -8.05 -1.51
CA ASN A 249 8.40 -9.25 -2.04
C ASN A 249 7.89 -10.10 -0.90
N ASP A 250 6.58 -10.17 -0.65
CA ASP A 250 5.96 -10.95 0.44
C ASP A 250 6.72 -10.85 1.80
N ASN A 251 7.41 -9.71 2.03
CA ASN A 251 8.39 -9.48 3.11
C ASN A 251 9.54 -10.51 3.24
N GLN A 252 9.85 -11.24 2.18
CA GLN A 252 10.94 -12.21 2.09
C GLN A 252 12.22 -11.51 1.62
N SER A 253 13.19 -11.34 2.54
CA SER A 253 14.49 -10.76 2.19
C SER A 253 15.47 -11.76 1.55
N MET A 254 15.12 -13.04 1.52
CA MET A 254 15.92 -14.16 1.02
C MET A 254 15.03 -15.06 0.16
N VAL A 255 15.52 -15.46 -1.01
CA VAL A 255 14.85 -16.39 -1.92
C VAL A 255 15.83 -17.41 -2.44
N LYS A 256 15.35 -18.58 -2.86
CA LYS A 256 16.21 -19.58 -3.50
C LYS A 256 16.54 -19.16 -4.92
N TYR A 257 17.82 -19.28 -5.30
CA TYR A 257 18.26 -19.01 -6.66
C TYR A 257 18.43 -20.30 -7.44
N TYR A 258 17.86 -20.35 -8.65
CA TYR A 258 18.23 -21.35 -9.64
C TYR A 258 19.48 -20.87 -10.36
N VAL A 259 20.56 -21.63 -10.20
CA VAL A 259 21.86 -21.36 -10.84
C VAL A 259 22.22 -22.56 -11.70
N ALA A 260 22.60 -22.31 -12.95
CA ALA A 260 23.15 -23.34 -13.83
C ALA A 260 24.45 -22.83 -14.48
N THR A 261 25.58 -23.44 -14.11
CA THR A 261 26.92 -22.98 -14.49
C THR A 261 27.31 -23.36 -15.92
N ARG A 262 26.91 -24.52 -16.41
CA ARG A 262 27.22 -24.98 -17.79
C ARG A 262 26.43 -24.26 -18.87
N MET A 263 25.36 -23.60 -18.47
CA MET A 263 24.44 -22.89 -19.35
C MET A 263 24.16 -21.50 -18.77
N SER A 264 25.21 -20.92 -18.15
CA SER A 264 25.28 -19.67 -17.38
C SER A 264 23.96 -18.93 -17.28
N TYR A 265 23.14 -19.43 -16.37
CA TYR A 265 21.76 -19.02 -16.15
C TYR A 265 21.54 -18.73 -14.68
N LEU A 266 20.82 -17.63 -14.42
CA LEU A 266 20.51 -17.15 -13.09
C LEU A 266 19.04 -16.75 -12.98
N SER A 267 18.36 -17.18 -11.93
CA SER A 267 16.98 -16.79 -11.65
C SER A 267 16.69 -16.80 -10.15
N PRO A 268 16.12 -15.72 -9.56
CA PRO A 268 15.46 -15.80 -8.25
C PRO A 268 14.19 -16.65 -8.41
N ALA A 269 14.31 -17.93 -8.06
CA ALA A 269 13.36 -18.96 -8.42
C ALA A 269 12.15 -18.95 -7.48
N VAL A 270 11.16 -18.12 -7.83
CA VAL A 270 9.99 -17.82 -6.98
C VAL A 270 9.13 -19.04 -6.61
N LEU A 271 9.21 -20.13 -7.38
CA LEU A 271 8.47 -21.39 -7.14
C LEU A 271 9.39 -22.56 -6.78
N PHE A 272 10.64 -22.31 -6.36
CA PHE A 272 11.62 -23.37 -6.14
C PHE A 272 11.12 -24.45 -5.17
N ASP A 273 10.45 -24.04 -4.09
CA ASP A 273 10.00 -24.92 -3.02
C ASP A 273 8.65 -25.60 -3.27
N GLY A 274 7.89 -25.16 -4.26
CA GLY A 274 6.51 -25.62 -4.38
C GLY A 274 5.67 -24.87 -5.42
N PRO A 275 4.57 -25.49 -5.89
CA PRO A 275 3.49 -24.74 -6.52
C PRO A 275 2.87 -23.72 -5.56
N ARG A 276 2.33 -22.64 -6.11
CA ARG A 276 1.59 -21.60 -5.37
C ARG A 276 0.14 -21.55 -5.86
N SER A 277 -0.80 -21.79 -4.96
CA SER A 277 -2.24 -21.58 -5.22
C SER A 277 -2.63 -20.14 -4.96
N ILE A 278 -3.46 -19.56 -5.82
CA ILE A 278 -3.88 -18.17 -5.78
C ILE A 278 -5.38 -18.11 -6.01
N GLN A 279 -6.09 -17.38 -5.16
CA GLN A 279 -7.55 -17.27 -5.25
C GLN A 279 -7.96 -16.24 -6.31
N SER A 280 -9.14 -16.41 -6.89
CA SER A 280 -9.73 -15.43 -7.81
C SER A 280 -9.75 -14.03 -7.20
N GLY A 281 -9.24 -13.03 -7.94
CA GLY A 281 -9.14 -11.64 -7.50
C GLY A 281 -7.97 -11.34 -6.57
N GLU A 282 -7.22 -12.35 -6.11
CA GLU A 282 -6.02 -12.13 -5.30
C GLU A 282 -4.91 -11.49 -6.15
N THR A 283 -4.21 -10.54 -5.53
CA THR A 283 -3.08 -9.82 -6.14
C THR A 283 -1.80 -10.12 -5.39
N PHE A 284 -0.69 -10.28 -6.11
CA PHE A 284 0.65 -10.38 -5.52
C PHE A 284 1.66 -9.66 -6.41
N ALA A 285 2.83 -9.33 -5.85
CA ALA A 285 3.85 -8.59 -6.58
C ALA A 285 5.24 -9.22 -6.45
N LEU A 286 6.02 -9.14 -7.53
CA LEU A 286 7.42 -9.55 -7.58
C LEU A 286 8.27 -8.35 -8.00
N ARG A 287 9.34 -8.11 -7.23
CA ARG A 287 10.22 -6.94 -7.35
C ARG A 287 11.68 -7.36 -7.30
N TYR A 288 12.45 -6.93 -8.28
CA TYR A 288 13.86 -7.25 -8.38
C TYR A 288 14.64 -6.01 -8.81
N ARG A 289 15.90 -5.92 -8.39
CA ARG A 289 16.86 -5.02 -9.03
C ARG A 289 17.88 -5.85 -9.80
N ILE A 290 18.02 -5.55 -11.08
CA ILE A 290 19.13 -6.02 -11.89
C ILE A 290 20.15 -4.90 -11.91
N ARG A 291 21.40 -5.19 -11.56
CA ARG A 291 22.51 -4.24 -11.60
C ARG A 291 23.54 -4.73 -12.60
N VAL A 292 23.97 -3.84 -13.48
CA VAL A 292 25.08 -4.08 -14.40
C VAL A 292 26.21 -3.13 -14.01
N ASP A 293 27.32 -3.67 -13.55
CA ASP A 293 28.55 -2.92 -13.34
C ASP A 293 29.50 -3.20 -14.53
N SER A 294 29.80 -2.15 -15.30
CA SER A 294 30.68 -2.23 -16.49
C SER A 294 32.15 -2.50 -16.15
N GLN A 295 32.49 -2.45 -14.85
CA GLN A 295 33.77 -2.80 -14.29
C GLN A 295 33.53 -3.50 -12.95
N SER A 296 34.31 -4.53 -12.63
CA SER A 296 34.24 -5.17 -11.32
C SER A 296 34.62 -4.18 -10.19
N PRO A 297 33.73 -3.92 -9.21
CA PRO A 297 34.05 -3.06 -8.07
C PRO A 297 34.92 -3.77 -7.02
N GLY A 298 35.23 -5.06 -7.22
CA GLY A 298 35.83 -5.94 -6.23
C GLY A 298 34.80 -6.51 -5.24
N THR A 299 35.07 -7.69 -4.70
CA THR A 299 34.13 -8.49 -3.89
C THR A 299 33.53 -7.72 -2.71
N GLU A 300 34.35 -7.03 -1.91
CA GLU A 300 33.86 -6.32 -0.72
C GLU A 300 32.90 -5.18 -1.09
N ARG A 301 33.24 -4.38 -2.10
CA ARG A 301 32.39 -3.28 -2.55
C ARG A 301 31.13 -3.78 -3.24
N LEU A 302 31.22 -4.87 -4.00
CA LEU A 302 30.05 -5.53 -4.60
C LEU A 302 29.07 -5.98 -3.51
N LYS A 303 29.56 -6.67 -2.47
CA LYS A 303 28.73 -7.08 -1.33
C LYS A 303 28.09 -5.88 -0.66
N ALA A 304 28.86 -4.88 -0.26
CA ALA A 304 28.34 -3.70 0.43
C ALA A 304 27.26 -2.96 -0.40
N ARG A 305 27.47 -2.83 -1.72
CA ARG A 305 26.50 -2.20 -2.63
C ARG A 305 25.23 -3.01 -2.80
N ASN A 306 25.32 -4.34 -2.84
CA ASN A 306 24.15 -5.19 -3.02
C ASN A 306 23.38 -5.39 -1.71
N ASP A 307 24.10 -5.50 -0.59
CA ASP A 307 23.51 -5.63 0.75
C ASP A 307 22.72 -4.36 1.12
N SER A 308 23.18 -3.18 0.71
CA SER A 308 22.47 -1.91 0.97
C SER A 308 21.11 -1.81 0.27
N TYR A 309 20.84 -2.61 -0.77
CA TYR A 309 19.51 -2.65 -1.39
C TYR A 309 18.43 -3.16 -0.42
N ARG A 310 18.79 -4.03 0.52
CA ARG A 310 17.87 -4.49 1.58
C ARG A 310 17.47 -3.38 2.54
N ASP A 311 18.31 -2.36 2.65
CA ASP A 311 18.07 -1.18 3.46
C ASP A 311 17.48 -0.04 2.63
N THR A 312 16.84 -0.34 1.50
CA THR A 312 16.08 0.63 0.71
C THR A 312 14.58 0.48 0.92
N ILE A 313 13.89 1.60 0.80
CA ILE A 313 12.44 1.70 0.72
C ILE A 313 12.04 2.17 -0.68
N GLU A 314 10.84 1.81 -1.12
CA GLU A 314 10.25 2.38 -2.33
C GLU A 314 9.25 3.46 -1.88
N LEU A 315 9.62 4.73 -2.08
CA LEU A 315 8.93 5.89 -1.52
C LEU A 315 7.50 6.01 -2.05
N VAL A 316 7.25 5.68 -3.33
CA VAL A 316 5.90 5.81 -3.91
C VAL A 316 4.95 4.82 -3.27
N ALA A 317 5.30 3.53 -3.24
CA ALA A 317 4.49 2.49 -2.58
C ALA A 317 4.36 2.75 -1.08
N GLN A 318 5.40 3.23 -0.41
CA GLN A 318 5.30 3.61 1.00
C GLN A 318 4.33 4.79 1.18
N GLY A 319 4.38 5.79 0.31
CA GLY A 319 3.51 6.96 0.34
C GLY A 319 2.04 6.59 0.13
N GLU A 320 1.76 5.73 -0.84
CA GLU A 320 0.42 5.17 -1.07
C GLU A 320 -0.07 4.40 0.17
N ALA A 321 0.76 3.49 0.70
CA ALA A 321 0.41 2.72 1.89
C ALA A 321 0.16 3.60 3.13
N LEU A 322 0.98 4.63 3.34
CA LEU A 322 0.79 5.62 4.41
C LEU A 322 -0.53 6.39 4.21
N SER A 323 -0.83 6.79 2.97
CA SER A 323 -2.06 7.52 2.64
C SER A 323 -3.32 6.72 2.92
N HIS A 324 -3.31 5.41 2.64
CA HIS A 324 -4.38 4.50 3.05
C HIS A 324 -4.43 4.34 4.57
N ARG A 325 -3.27 4.06 5.19
CA ARG A 325 -3.15 3.76 6.61
C ARG A 325 -3.69 4.89 7.50
N PHE A 326 -3.39 6.13 7.15
CA PHE A 326 -3.81 7.31 7.90
C PHE A 326 -5.17 7.85 7.46
N GLY A 327 -5.88 7.15 6.56
CA GLY A 327 -7.24 7.52 6.16
C GLY A 327 -7.31 8.72 5.22
N CYS A 328 -6.18 9.17 4.67
CA CYS A 328 -6.14 10.35 3.79
C CYS A 328 -7.07 10.16 2.58
N LEU A 329 -7.13 8.95 2.03
CA LEU A 329 -7.93 8.63 0.84
C LEU A 329 -9.44 8.52 1.11
N GLU A 330 -9.86 8.53 2.39
CA GLU A 330 -11.29 8.64 2.73
C GLU A 330 -11.81 10.05 2.43
N CYS A 331 -10.97 11.06 2.70
CA CYS A 331 -11.30 12.48 2.53
C CYS A 331 -10.80 13.07 1.20
N HIS A 332 -9.79 12.48 0.58
CA HIS A 332 -9.18 12.99 -0.65
C HIS A 332 -9.33 11.99 -1.80
N SER A 333 -9.79 12.47 -2.95
CA SER A 333 -9.84 11.67 -4.17
C SER A 333 -8.48 11.66 -4.86
N VAL A 334 -8.06 10.49 -5.36
CA VAL A 334 -6.90 10.35 -6.25
C VAL A 334 -7.33 10.23 -7.72
N ASP A 335 -8.64 10.21 -7.99
CA ASP A 335 -9.17 10.05 -9.33
C ASP A 335 -9.03 11.33 -10.15
N LYS A 336 -8.71 11.16 -11.43
CA LYS A 336 -8.67 12.26 -12.40
C LYS A 336 -10.03 12.95 -12.58
N ALA A 337 -11.12 12.25 -12.30
CA ALA A 337 -12.48 12.78 -12.37
C ALA A 337 -12.76 13.87 -11.32
N GLY A 338 -11.88 14.03 -10.32
CA GLY A 338 -11.94 15.11 -9.33
C GLY A 338 -12.41 14.63 -7.96
N GLU A 339 -12.88 15.59 -7.15
CA GLU A 339 -13.16 15.44 -5.72
C GLU A 339 -14.64 15.15 -5.39
N ALA A 340 -15.42 14.69 -6.38
CA ALA A 340 -16.84 14.41 -6.19
C ALA A 340 -17.09 13.39 -5.05
N GLY A 341 -17.93 13.76 -4.08
CA GLY A 341 -18.26 12.92 -2.93
C GLY A 341 -17.18 12.88 -1.83
N LYS A 342 -16.12 13.67 -1.94
CA LYS A 342 -15.04 13.79 -0.95
C LYS A 342 -15.13 15.13 -0.21
N ILE A 343 -14.70 15.13 1.05
CA ILE A 343 -14.78 16.31 1.93
C ILE A 343 -13.52 17.19 1.90
N GLY A 344 -12.43 16.70 1.30
CA GLY A 344 -11.19 17.41 1.11
C GLY A 344 -10.82 17.55 -0.37
N PRO A 345 -9.81 18.38 -0.70
CA PRO A 345 -9.39 18.63 -2.06
C PRO A 345 -8.88 17.36 -2.77
N GLY A 346 -9.15 17.24 -4.06
CA GLY A 346 -8.57 16.20 -4.91
C GLY A 346 -7.04 16.26 -4.99
N TRP A 347 -6.39 15.10 -5.03
CA TRP A 347 -4.93 14.94 -5.14
C TRP A 347 -4.45 14.85 -6.58
N TYR A 348 -5.29 14.45 -7.53
CA TYR A 348 -4.91 14.38 -8.94
C TYR A 348 -4.56 15.79 -9.45
N GLY A 349 -3.36 15.93 -9.98
CA GLY A 349 -2.83 17.20 -10.45
C GLY A 349 -2.27 18.10 -9.35
N LEU A 350 -2.35 17.73 -8.06
CA LEU A 350 -2.16 18.65 -6.93
C LEU A 350 -0.74 19.25 -6.88
N ILE A 351 0.28 18.40 -7.02
CA ILE A 351 1.71 18.76 -6.99
C ILE A 351 2.42 18.13 -8.19
N GLY A 352 3.49 18.76 -8.67
CA GLY A 352 4.27 18.31 -9.83
C GLY A 352 4.19 19.28 -11.01
N GLN A 353 3.13 20.09 -11.07
CA GLN A 353 2.93 21.10 -12.12
C GLN A 353 3.67 22.40 -11.77
N LYS A 354 4.63 22.79 -12.62
CA LYS A 354 5.45 23.98 -12.38
C LYS A 354 4.60 25.25 -12.29
N GLY A 355 4.73 25.99 -11.19
CA GLY A 355 4.02 27.26 -10.97
C GLY A 355 2.55 27.10 -10.59
N LYS A 356 2.11 25.90 -10.20
CA LYS A 356 0.76 25.69 -9.69
C LYS A 356 0.56 26.41 -8.35
N GLU A 357 -0.51 27.20 -8.28
CA GLU A 357 -0.93 27.91 -7.09
C GLU A 357 -2.39 27.62 -6.78
N ARG A 358 -2.76 27.68 -5.50
CA ARG A 358 -4.17 27.69 -5.07
C ARG A 358 -4.48 28.91 -4.24
N GLU A 359 -5.73 29.32 -4.32
CA GLU A 359 -6.27 30.31 -3.40
C GLU A 359 -6.54 29.63 -2.05
N VAL A 360 -6.08 30.25 -0.98
CA VAL A 360 -6.27 29.80 0.40
C VAL A 360 -6.81 30.94 1.25
N GLN A 361 -7.55 30.58 2.27
CA GLN A 361 -8.04 31.47 3.31
C GLN A 361 -7.32 31.14 4.62
N ALA A 362 -6.75 32.15 5.28
CA ALA A 362 -6.22 31.97 6.63
C ALA A 362 -7.35 31.61 7.59
N ASN A 363 -7.20 30.56 8.38
CA ASN A 363 -8.15 30.25 9.44
C ASN A 363 -7.89 31.20 10.61
N THR A 364 -8.74 32.22 10.75
CA THR A 364 -8.58 33.18 11.83
C THR A 364 -9.06 32.64 13.17
N GLY A 365 -9.83 31.54 13.25
CA GLY A 365 -10.32 30.97 14.52
C GLY A 365 -11.35 31.83 15.28
N ASP A 366 -11.28 33.15 15.15
CA ASP A 366 -12.08 34.15 15.87
C ASP A 366 -13.09 34.92 14.99
N GLY A 367 -13.36 34.45 13.76
CA GLY A 367 -14.35 35.07 12.87
C GLY A 367 -13.94 36.44 12.32
N GLY A 368 -12.67 36.84 12.47
CA GLY A 368 -12.10 38.03 11.84
C GLY A 368 -12.09 37.95 10.29
N PRO A 369 -11.92 39.08 9.59
CA PRO A 369 -12.02 39.13 8.13
C PRO A 369 -11.01 38.18 7.47
N ALA A 370 -11.56 37.21 6.75
CA ALA A 370 -10.83 36.22 5.98
C ALA A 370 -9.91 36.88 4.93
N THR A 371 -8.60 36.88 5.16
CA THR A 371 -7.65 37.29 4.13
C THR A 371 -7.38 36.11 3.21
N ARG A 372 -7.75 36.28 1.92
CA ARG A 372 -7.45 35.32 0.86
C ARG A 372 -6.12 35.64 0.22
N ARG A 373 -5.34 34.62 -0.09
CA ARG A 373 -4.07 34.76 -0.83
C ARG A 373 -3.83 33.55 -1.72
N ARG A 374 -2.93 33.69 -2.69
CA ARG A 374 -2.43 32.57 -3.49
C ARG A 374 -1.15 32.02 -2.89
N VAL A 375 -1.03 30.70 -2.87
CA VAL A 375 0.15 29.98 -2.36
C VAL A 375 0.57 28.94 -3.40
N ALA A 376 1.87 28.83 -3.65
CA ALA A 376 2.44 27.80 -4.52
C ALA A 376 2.31 26.42 -3.85
N ILE A 377 1.89 25.42 -4.62
CA ILE A 377 1.71 24.04 -4.14
C ILE A 377 2.99 23.25 -4.41
N ASP A 378 4.01 23.51 -3.62
CA ASP A 378 5.28 22.78 -3.63
C ASP A 378 5.38 21.77 -2.49
N GLU A 379 6.52 21.07 -2.41
CA GLU A 379 6.76 20.06 -1.38
C GLU A 379 6.72 20.63 0.04
N GLN A 380 7.16 21.89 0.21
CA GLN A 380 7.14 22.56 1.51
C GLN A 380 5.72 22.86 1.95
N TYR A 381 4.87 23.31 1.01
CA TYR A 381 3.46 23.52 1.26
C TYR A 381 2.74 22.22 1.64
N ILE A 382 2.94 21.12 0.90
CA ILE A 382 2.32 19.84 1.22
C ILE A 382 2.76 19.34 2.61
N LYS A 383 4.05 19.45 2.92
CA LYS A 383 4.58 19.12 4.25
C LYS A 383 3.91 19.96 5.35
N ALA A 384 3.78 21.27 5.15
CA ALA A 384 3.10 22.14 6.11
C ALA A 384 1.61 21.77 6.26
N ALA A 385 0.92 21.48 5.16
CA ALA A 385 -0.50 21.10 5.18
C ALA A 385 -0.77 19.76 5.89
N ILE A 386 0.18 18.82 5.86
CA ILE A 386 0.07 17.55 6.61
C ILE A 386 0.27 17.78 8.12
N LEU A 387 1.22 18.65 8.48
CA LEU A 387 1.61 18.89 9.87
C LEU A 387 0.68 19.88 10.60
N ASP A 388 0.22 20.92 9.91
CA ASP A 388 -0.64 21.99 10.41
C ASP A 388 -1.71 22.38 9.35
N PRO A 389 -2.69 21.49 9.09
CA PRO A 389 -3.69 21.67 8.04
C PRO A 389 -4.61 22.89 8.24
N LEU A 390 -4.79 23.33 9.48
CA LEU A 390 -5.70 24.42 9.80
C LEU A 390 -5.11 25.80 9.51
N GLN A 391 -3.82 25.91 9.21
CA GLN A 391 -3.20 27.18 8.85
C GLN A 391 -3.79 27.78 7.56
N HIS A 392 -4.16 26.93 6.59
CA HIS A 392 -4.68 27.34 5.29
C HIS A 392 -5.89 26.49 4.86
N LEU A 393 -7.06 27.12 4.76
CA LEU A 393 -8.23 26.49 4.18
C LEU A 393 -8.22 26.72 2.66
N VAL A 394 -8.06 25.65 1.89
CA VAL A 394 -8.13 25.69 0.43
C VAL A 394 -9.55 26.01 -0.02
N LEU A 395 -9.71 26.84 -1.04
CA LEU A 395 -11.02 27.12 -1.64
C LEU A 395 -11.38 26.06 -2.69
N GLN A 396 -12.65 25.68 -2.74
CA GLN A 396 -13.17 24.72 -3.71
C GLN A 396 -13.10 25.32 -5.11
N GLU A 397 -12.48 24.60 -6.05
CA GLU A 397 -12.26 25.07 -7.43
C GLU A 397 -13.42 24.68 -8.37
N SER A 398 -14.24 23.72 -7.94
CA SER A 398 -15.33 23.12 -8.72
C SER A 398 -16.57 22.86 -7.85
N GLY A 399 -17.69 22.46 -8.47
CA GLY A 399 -18.94 22.15 -7.76
C GLY A 399 -19.77 23.36 -7.32
N GLU A 400 -20.87 23.09 -6.61
CA GLU A 400 -21.84 24.11 -6.14
C GLU A 400 -21.24 25.07 -5.10
N MET A 401 -20.22 24.61 -4.37
CA MET A 401 -19.54 25.35 -3.30
C MET A 401 -18.26 26.05 -3.77
N LYS A 402 -18.07 26.18 -5.10
CA LYS A 402 -16.92 26.86 -5.69
C LYS A 402 -16.68 28.24 -5.08
N GLY A 403 -15.43 28.50 -4.68
CA GLY A 403 -15.02 29.76 -4.06
C GLY A 403 -15.36 29.90 -2.57
N GLN A 404 -15.88 28.83 -1.94
CA GLN A 404 -15.97 28.66 -0.50
C GLN A 404 -14.80 27.78 0.01
N PRO A 405 -14.32 27.97 1.24
CA PRO A 405 -13.28 27.11 1.81
C PRO A 405 -13.79 25.68 2.03
N PHE A 406 -12.91 24.69 1.92
CA PHE A 406 -13.18 23.35 2.43
C PHE A 406 -13.40 23.40 3.96
N PRO A 407 -14.19 22.47 4.53
CA PRO A 407 -14.36 22.37 5.98
C PRO A 407 -13.02 22.21 6.70
N ALA A 408 -12.88 22.85 7.84
CA ALA A 408 -11.69 22.84 8.69
C ALA A 408 -11.58 21.53 9.50
N ILE A 409 -11.59 20.38 8.83
CA ILE A 409 -11.75 19.06 9.46
C ILE A 409 -10.57 18.09 9.20
N MET A 410 -9.59 18.50 8.40
CA MET A 410 -8.39 17.68 8.18
C MET A 410 -7.59 17.61 9.50
N PRO A 411 -7.40 16.43 10.09
CA PRO A 411 -6.67 16.30 11.34
C PRO A 411 -5.17 16.54 11.11
N PRO A 412 -4.43 17.09 12.09
CA PRO A 412 -2.99 17.24 11.99
C PRO A 412 -2.29 15.88 12.15
N TYR A 413 -1.21 15.66 11.40
CA TYR A 413 -0.38 14.44 11.49
C TYR A 413 1.05 14.75 11.97
N PRO A 414 1.25 15.30 13.18
CA PRO A 414 2.57 15.75 13.66
C PRO A 414 3.57 14.60 13.87
N HIS A 415 3.10 13.36 13.87
CA HIS A 415 3.91 12.15 13.99
C HIS A 415 4.49 11.67 12.66
N LEU A 416 4.00 12.18 11.52
CA LEU A 416 4.63 11.95 10.23
C LEU A 416 5.84 12.87 10.11
N GLU A 417 7.03 12.30 10.03
CA GLU A 417 8.28 13.07 9.91
C GLU A 417 9.21 12.49 8.83
N GLY A 418 10.15 13.32 8.38
CA GLY A 418 11.23 12.95 7.46
C GLY A 418 10.73 12.16 6.25
N GLN A 419 11.37 11.01 6.02
CA GLN A 419 11.08 10.10 4.93
C GLN A 419 9.61 9.68 4.77
N SER A 420 8.78 9.70 5.82
CA SER A 420 7.35 9.34 5.70
C SER A 420 6.55 10.41 4.95
N ILE A 421 6.85 11.68 5.16
CA ILE A 421 6.22 12.78 4.40
C ILE A 421 6.75 12.76 2.96
N ASP A 422 8.06 12.55 2.79
CA ASP A 422 8.68 12.49 1.46
C ASP A 422 8.08 11.36 0.61
N ALA A 423 7.75 10.22 1.25
CA ALA A 423 7.04 9.12 0.62
C ALA A 423 5.64 9.53 0.13
N ILE A 424 4.82 10.17 0.97
CA ILE A 424 3.49 10.67 0.58
C ILE A 424 3.60 11.67 -0.57
N ILE A 425 4.58 12.58 -0.51
CA ILE A 425 4.85 13.56 -1.58
C ILE A 425 5.26 12.85 -2.87
N ALA A 426 6.11 11.82 -2.80
CA ALA A 426 6.49 11.01 -3.95
C ALA A 426 5.25 10.35 -4.59
N TYR A 427 4.36 9.77 -3.79
CA TYR A 427 3.09 9.23 -4.25
C TYR A 427 2.21 10.30 -4.93
N LEU A 428 2.02 11.46 -4.30
CA LEU A 428 1.23 12.57 -4.86
C LEU A 428 1.75 13.03 -6.23
N LYS A 429 3.07 13.07 -6.43
CA LYS A 429 3.67 13.44 -7.72
C LYS A 429 3.33 12.44 -8.84
N THR A 430 3.01 11.18 -8.50
CA THR A 430 2.55 10.18 -9.48
C THR A 430 1.13 10.45 -9.98
N LEU A 431 0.33 11.21 -9.23
CA LEU A 431 -1.07 11.51 -9.54
C LEU A 431 -1.18 12.69 -10.51
N ASN A 432 -0.61 12.58 -11.70
CA ASN A 432 -0.71 13.58 -12.76
C ASN A 432 -0.84 12.90 -14.13
N ASP A 433 -1.25 13.67 -15.14
CA ASP A 433 -1.04 13.29 -16.53
C ASP A 433 0.41 13.54 -16.94
N LEU A 434 0.86 12.85 -17.99
CA LEU A 434 2.10 13.23 -18.66
C LEU A 434 1.94 14.62 -19.33
N PRO A 435 3.01 15.45 -19.36
CA PRO A 435 4.38 15.17 -18.90
C PRO A 435 4.65 15.47 -17.42
N GLU A 436 3.68 15.97 -16.65
CA GLU A 436 3.85 16.46 -15.27
C GLU A 436 3.87 15.33 -14.22
N ARG A 437 3.61 14.08 -14.62
CA ARG A 437 3.72 12.89 -13.77
C ARG A 437 5.15 12.60 -13.34
N GLY A 438 5.37 12.55 -12.03
CA GLY A 438 6.63 12.14 -11.41
C GLY A 438 7.02 10.67 -11.68
N PRO A 439 8.17 10.24 -11.14
CA PRO A 439 8.59 8.84 -11.19
C PRO A 439 7.56 7.94 -10.52
N THR A 440 7.23 6.80 -11.13
CA THR A 440 6.29 5.82 -10.56
C THR A 440 6.93 4.90 -9.53
N GLN A 441 8.27 4.91 -9.45
CA GLN A 441 9.05 4.21 -8.43
C GLN A 441 10.25 5.07 -8.04
N ILE A 442 10.50 5.23 -6.74
CA ILE A 442 11.65 5.95 -6.22
C ILE A 442 12.24 5.15 -5.05
N TYR A 443 13.39 4.51 -5.29
CA TYR A 443 14.12 3.81 -4.24
C TYR A 443 15.02 4.78 -3.48
N ALA A 444 14.86 4.83 -2.15
CA ALA A 444 15.69 5.64 -1.27
C ALA A 444 16.29 4.78 -0.15
N PRO A 445 17.50 5.09 0.35
CA PRO A 445 18.00 4.48 1.58
C PRO A 445 17.01 4.72 2.71
N LYS A 446 16.68 3.67 3.45
CA LYS A 446 15.82 3.76 4.64
C LYS A 446 16.49 4.68 5.64
N GLU A 447 15.82 5.78 5.99
CA GLU A 447 16.29 6.63 7.06
C GLU A 447 16.19 5.85 8.37
N LYS A 448 17.27 5.89 9.16
CA LYS A 448 17.15 5.42 10.55
C LYS A 448 16.13 6.34 11.21
N SER A 449 15.05 5.77 11.74
CA SER A 449 14.21 6.49 12.70
C SER A 449 15.16 7.12 13.72
N LYS A 450 14.88 8.36 14.18
CA LYS A 450 15.66 9.00 15.24
C LYS A 450 15.58 8.15 16.52
N GLU A 451 16.36 7.08 16.59
CA GLU A 451 16.61 6.28 17.78
C GLU A 451 17.37 7.19 18.74
N GLY A 452 16.60 7.82 19.63
CA GLY A 452 17.03 8.92 20.47
C GLY A 452 15.90 9.87 20.87
N GLY A 453 14.77 9.87 20.15
CA GLY A 453 13.51 10.40 20.66
C GLY A 453 12.85 9.40 21.62
N GLU A 454 12.07 9.88 22.59
CA GLU A 454 11.22 8.98 23.39
C GLU A 454 10.42 8.07 22.44
N PRO A 455 10.30 6.76 22.73
CA PRO A 455 9.54 5.86 21.89
C PRO A 455 8.13 6.42 21.73
N SER A 456 7.71 6.61 20.48
CA SER A 456 6.32 6.99 20.19
C SER A 456 5.38 6.04 20.95
N HIS A 457 4.58 6.58 21.86
CA HIS A 457 3.58 5.79 22.58
C HIS A 457 2.28 5.65 21.79
N VAL A 458 2.31 6.07 20.54
CA VAL A 458 1.20 5.94 19.61
C VAL A 458 0.93 4.47 19.33
N VAL A 459 -0.32 4.06 19.59
CA VAL A 459 -0.82 2.75 19.20
C VAL A 459 -1.19 2.81 17.74
N GLU A 460 -0.42 2.11 16.92
CA GLU A 460 -0.60 2.10 15.49
C GLU A 460 -1.62 1.05 15.02
N VAL A 461 -2.55 1.49 14.17
CA VAL A 461 -3.52 0.64 13.47
C VAL A 461 -3.01 0.42 12.04
N PHE A 462 -2.95 -0.84 11.62
CA PHE A 462 -2.48 -1.23 10.29
C PHE A 462 -3.66 -1.80 9.48
N ASP A 463 -3.61 -3.07 9.11
CA ASP A 463 -4.61 -3.77 8.30
C ASP A 463 -5.65 -4.53 9.15
N SER A 464 -5.56 -4.47 10.47
CA SER A 464 -6.48 -5.12 11.40
C SER A 464 -6.89 -4.18 12.54
N PRO A 465 -8.13 -4.29 13.05
CA PRO A 465 -8.56 -3.49 14.17
C PRO A 465 -7.69 -3.64 15.42
N ARG A 466 -7.51 -2.53 16.13
CA ARG A 466 -6.86 -2.47 17.44
C ARG A 466 -7.86 -2.09 18.51
N ILE A 467 -7.73 -2.73 19.67
CA ILE A 467 -8.49 -2.37 20.86
C ILE A 467 -7.52 -1.85 21.90
N GLN A 468 -7.85 -0.72 22.49
CA GLN A 468 -7.09 -0.14 23.58
C GLN A 468 -8.03 0.26 24.72
N ARG A 469 -7.71 -0.18 25.94
CA ARG A 469 -8.44 0.20 27.15
C ARG A 469 -7.57 1.13 27.96
N VAL A 470 -7.86 2.43 27.86
CA VAL A 470 -7.10 3.50 28.51
C VAL A 470 -8.03 4.57 29.02
N ALA A 471 -7.57 5.29 30.04
CA ALA A 471 -8.27 6.47 30.51
C ALA A 471 -8.20 7.57 29.44
N LEU A 472 -9.35 8.09 29.04
CA LEU A 472 -9.52 9.23 28.14
C LEU A 472 -10.39 10.29 28.84
N GLU A 473 -10.08 11.56 28.61
CA GLU A 473 -10.79 12.65 29.26
C GLU A 473 -12.27 12.69 28.83
N GLY A 474 -13.16 12.85 29.81
CA GLY A 474 -14.61 12.92 29.62
C GLY A 474 -15.28 11.57 29.30
N LEU A 475 -14.56 10.45 29.37
CA LEU A 475 -15.11 9.13 29.10
C LEU A 475 -15.06 8.22 30.34
N SER A 476 -15.92 7.21 30.35
CA SER A 476 -15.94 6.16 31.37
C SER A 476 -14.59 5.46 31.50
N THR A 477 -14.21 5.12 32.73
CA THR A 477 -13.04 4.28 33.02
C THR A 477 -13.15 2.87 32.43
N ARG A 478 -14.36 2.47 32.02
CA ARG A 478 -14.64 1.17 31.41
C ARG A 478 -14.58 1.18 29.90
N SER A 479 -14.48 2.37 29.30
CA SER A 479 -14.53 2.58 27.87
C SER A 479 -13.51 1.74 27.10
N ILE A 480 -13.89 1.36 25.89
CA ILE A 480 -13.11 0.52 24.99
C ILE A 480 -12.88 1.33 23.73
N SER A 481 -11.65 1.79 23.54
CA SER A 481 -11.25 2.48 22.32
C SER A 481 -10.97 1.46 21.22
N VAL A 482 -11.50 1.72 20.04
CA VAL A 482 -11.36 0.90 18.85
C VAL A 482 -10.74 1.73 17.74
N GLY A 483 -9.64 1.24 17.20
CA GLY A 483 -9.03 1.80 15.99
C GLY A 483 -9.19 0.83 14.84
N LEU A 484 -9.87 1.26 13.78
CA LEU A 484 -10.06 0.49 12.55
C LEU A 484 -9.05 0.93 11.48
N PRO A 485 -8.70 0.04 10.54
CA PRO A 485 -7.92 0.41 9.36
C PRO A 485 -8.52 1.63 8.64
N GLY A 486 -7.65 2.45 8.03
CA GLY A 486 -8.07 3.68 7.36
C GLY A 486 -8.33 4.85 8.31
N GLY A 487 -7.76 4.83 9.52
CA GLY A 487 -7.82 5.94 10.47
C GLY A 487 -9.22 6.21 11.04
N LYS A 488 -10.09 5.20 11.11
CA LYS A 488 -11.47 5.32 11.63
C LYS A 488 -11.49 4.84 13.07
N ASN A 489 -11.82 5.70 14.02
CA ASN A 489 -11.70 5.37 15.43
C ASN A 489 -12.96 5.72 16.21
N TYR A 490 -13.27 4.92 17.24
CA TYR A 490 -14.41 5.18 18.12
C TYR A 490 -14.19 4.63 19.51
N VAL A 491 -14.99 5.11 20.45
CA VAL A 491 -15.06 4.58 21.82
C VAL A 491 -16.42 3.95 22.04
N PHE A 492 -16.41 2.64 22.30
CA PHE A 492 -17.58 1.92 22.81
C PHE A 492 -17.58 1.95 24.33
N ASP A 493 -18.71 2.25 24.94
CA ASP A 493 -18.85 2.26 26.40
C ASP A 493 -19.67 1.07 26.89
N PRO A 494 -19.03 0.13 27.62
CA PRO A 494 -19.73 -0.99 28.25
C PRO A 494 -20.77 -0.58 29.30
N ALA A 495 -20.80 0.68 29.74
CA ALA A 495 -21.81 1.15 30.68
C ALA A 495 -23.15 1.44 30.01
N THR A 496 -23.13 1.94 28.78
CA THR A 496 -24.35 2.35 28.04
C THR A 496 -24.64 1.47 26.83
N PHE A 497 -23.71 0.58 26.47
CA PHE A 497 -23.73 -0.23 25.25
C PHE A 497 -23.84 0.62 23.97
N SER A 498 -23.25 1.81 24.02
CA SER A 498 -23.31 2.80 22.94
C SER A 498 -21.91 3.27 22.55
N VAL A 499 -21.83 3.96 21.42
CA VAL A 499 -20.62 4.75 21.08
C VAL A 499 -20.70 6.09 21.78
N SER A 500 -19.61 6.48 22.43
CA SER A 500 -19.52 7.75 23.18
C SER A 500 -18.71 8.80 22.44
N ARG A 501 -17.83 8.37 21.53
CA ARG A 501 -16.92 9.25 20.79
C ARG A 501 -16.48 8.61 19.48
N VAL A 502 -16.33 9.41 18.43
CA VAL A 502 -15.80 9.04 17.12
C VAL A 502 -14.73 10.05 16.71
N TRP A 503 -13.65 9.60 16.07
CA TRP A 503 -12.65 10.50 15.46
C TRP A 503 -11.95 9.85 14.28
N PHE A 504 -11.31 10.67 13.46
CA PHE A 504 -10.57 10.24 12.27
C PHE A 504 -9.09 10.63 12.37
N GLY A 505 -8.23 9.86 11.71
CA GLY A 505 -6.78 10.03 11.72
C GLY A 505 -6.08 9.02 12.63
N GLY A 506 -5.10 9.50 13.41
CA GLY A 506 -4.34 8.65 14.32
C GLY A 506 -5.22 8.07 15.44
N PHE A 507 -4.84 6.91 15.97
CA PHE A 507 -5.64 6.25 17.01
C PHE A 507 -5.43 6.90 18.39
N ILE A 508 -4.49 6.40 19.20
CA ILE A 508 -4.26 6.89 20.57
C ILE A 508 -2.77 6.97 20.87
N ASP A 509 -2.35 8.04 21.56
CA ASP A 509 -1.06 8.14 22.24
C ASP A 509 -1.20 7.69 23.71
N ASN A 510 -0.56 6.55 24.03
CA ASN A 510 -0.56 5.91 25.34
C ASN A 510 0.56 6.42 26.28
N GLY A 511 1.10 7.61 26.08
CA GLY A 511 2.23 8.10 26.87
C GLY A 511 2.00 8.05 28.38
N TYR A 512 0.78 8.35 28.83
CA TYR A 512 0.42 8.26 30.25
C TYR A 512 0.38 6.83 30.77
N GLU A 513 -0.13 5.86 30.00
CA GLU A 513 -0.05 4.44 30.40
C GLU A 513 1.38 3.93 30.51
N ARG A 514 2.27 4.39 29.63
CA ARG A 514 3.65 3.89 29.56
C ARG A 514 4.54 4.48 30.65
N HIS A 515 4.34 5.74 31.00
CA HIS A 515 5.20 6.44 31.96
C HIS A 515 4.64 6.49 33.38
N ALA A 516 3.31 6.57 33.55
CA ALA A 516 2.69 6.73 34.86
C ALA A 516 1.24 6.25 34.86
N ARG A 517 1.05 4.93 34.73
CA ARG A 517 -0.28 4.30 34.72
C ARG A 517 -1.16 4.81 35.87
N GLY A 518 -2.31 5.38 35.53
CA GLY A 518 -3.27 5.93 36.48
C GLY A 518 -3.05 7.40 36.89
N ASN A 519 -2.06 8.09 36.33
CA ASN A 519 -1.72 9.48 36.69
C ASN A 519 -2.19 10.53 35.68
N GLY A 520 -3.12 10.19 34.79
CA GLY A 520 -3.66 11.12 33.80
C GLY A 520 -4.43 10.44 32.67
N PHE A 521 -4.88 11.25 31.72
CA PHE A 521 -5.60 10.81 30.52
C PHE A 521 -4.66 10.68 29.32
N ASN A 522 -4.87 9.63 28.54
CA ASN A 522 -4.20 9.43 27.26
C ASN A 522 -4.84 10.31 26.20
N LYS A 523 -4.15 10.50 25.06
CA LYS A 523 -4.58 11.44 24.03
C LYS A 523 -5.13 10.69 22.82
N ILE A 524 -6.29 11.11 22.34
CA ILE A 524 -6.73 10.78 20.99
C ILE A 524 -5.88 11.57 19.98
N LEU A 525 -5.65 11.01 18.80
CA LEU A 525 -4.87 11.67 17.74
C LEU A 525 -5.79 12.11 16.60
N GLY A 526 -6.70 13.04 16.92
CA GLY A 526 -7.66 13.63 16.00
C GLY A 526 -8.68 14.47 16.74
N GLU A 527 -9.54 15.15 15.99
CA GLU A 527 -10.68 15.86 16.57
C GLU A 527 -11.84 14.89 16.79
N ALA A 528 -12.39 14.90 18.01
CA ALA A 528 -13.43 13.97 18.40
C ALA A 528 -14.83 14.58 18.27
N ILE A 529 -15.71 13.82 17.64
CA ILE A 529 -17.15 14.02 17.70
C ILE A 529 -17.65 13.27 18.93
N ASN A 530 -18.05 14.02 19.96
CA ASN A 530 -18.69 13.45 21.14
C ASN A 530 -20.13 13.10 20.80
N THR A 531 -20.49 11.85 21.01
CA THR A 531 -21.87 11.38 20.81
C THR A 531 -22.59 11.18 22.14
N GLU A 532 -21.88 11.16 23.26
CA GLU A 532 -22.42 10.96 24.63
C GLU A 532 -23.40 9.77 24.75
N GLY A 533 -23.26 8.78 23.88
CA GLY A 533 -24.19 7.66 23.80
C GLY A 533 -25.46 7.97 23.01
N GLY A 534 -25.40 8.77 21.95
CA GLY A 534 -26.56 9.19 21.16
C GLY A 534 -27.44 8.08 20.57
N LEU A 535 -27.05 6.81 20.71
CA LEU A 535 -27.92 5.65 20.51
C LEU A 535 -27.85 4.75 21.75
N LEU A 536 -28.76 4.95 22.70
CA LEU A 536 -28.87 4.16 23.94
C LEU A 536 -29.89 3.04 23.77
N PRO A 537 -29.54 1.76 23.98
CA PRO A 537 -30.55 0.71 24.10
C PRO A 537 -31.50 0.98 25.27
N LEU A 538 -32.78 0.66 25.10
CA LEU A 538 -33.79 0.76 26.15
C LEU A 538 -34.05 -0.61 26.79
N SER A 539 -34.02 -0.63 28.12
CA SER A 539 -34.53 -1.73 28.93
C SER A 539 -35.97 -1.47 29.38
N SER A 540 -36.57 -2.47 30.02
CA SER A 540 -37.84 -2.37 30.75
C SER A 540 -37.87 -1.28 31.83
N LEU A 541 -36.69 -0.80 32.27
CA LEU A 541 -36.51 0.26 33.25
C LEU A 541 -36.17 1.63 32.63
N GLY A 542 -36.04 1.72 31.31
CA GLY A 542 -35.59 2.91 30.59
C GLY A 542 -34.20 2.74 29.94
N PRO A 543 -33.57 3.84 29.51
CA PRO A 543 -32.26 3.81 28.84
C PRO A 543 -31.20 3.10 29.67
N VAL A 544 -30.40 2.26 29.03
CA VAL A 544 -29.33 1.52 29.70
C VAL A 544 -28.21 2.50 30.09
N ASP A 545 -27.99 2.62 31.39
CA ASP A 545 -26.85 3.31 31.98
C ASP A 545 -26.36 2.54 33.22
N LEU A 546 -25.23 1.85 33.07
CA LEU A 546 -24.55 1.06 34.11
C LEU A 546 -23.35 1.79 34.71
N HIS A 547 -23.24 3.12 34.53
CA HIS A 547 -22.23 3.92 35.22
C HIS A 547 -22.45 3.82 36.74
N TYR A 548 -21.66 2.97 37.38
CA TYR A 548 -21.69 2.80 38.83
C TYR A 548 -20.81 3.86 39.46
N LYS A 549 -21.41 4.89 40.08
CA LYS A 549 -20.81 5.81 41.05
C LYS A 549 -19.35 6.22 40.82
N ASP A 550 -18.95 6.49 39.58
CA ASP A 550 -17.74 7.26 39.34
C ASP A 550 -18.10 8.73 39.62
N TYR A 551 -17.73 9.21 40.81
CA TYR A 551 -17.80 10.63 41.21
C TYR A 551 -16.79 11.45 40.38
N PRO A 552 -17.04 12.73 40.02
CA PRO A 552 -18.16 13.63 40.36
C PRO A 552 -18.85 14.29 39.12
N ASN A 553 -20.14 14.64 39.19
CA ASN A 553 -20.71 15.67 38.30
C ASN A 553 -21.84 16.47 39.00
N SER A 554 -21.82 17.79 38.85
CA SER A 554 -22.44 18.83 39.72
C SER A 554 -23.95 19.08 39.54
N ASN A 555 -24.66 18.18 38.86
CA ASN A 555 -26.08 18.39 38.51
C ASN A 555 -27.06 18.21 39.69
N GLU A 556 -27.98 19.16 39.86
CA GLU A 556 -28.98 19.21 40.97
C GLU A 556 -29.87 17.96 41.03
N PHE A 557 -30.33 17.42 39.90
CA PHE A 557 -31.16 16.20 39.89
C PHE A 557 -30.45 14.99 40.52
N ARG A 558 -29.10 14.96 40.50
CA ARG A 558 -28.30 13.90 41.11
C ARG A 558 -28.18 14.03 42.63
N LYS A 559 -28.32 15.24 43.19
CA LYS A 559 -28.38 15.44 44.64
C LYS A 559 -29.64 14.80 45.24
N GLU A 560 -30.77 14.86 44.53
CA GLU A 560 -32.00 14.19 44.95
C GLU A 560 -31.92 12.66 44.85
N ALA A 561 -31.36 12.14 43.74
CA ALA A 561 -31.15 10.70 43.57
C ALA A 561 -30.22 10.12 44.66
N PHE A 562 -29.16 10.84 45.02
CA PHE A 562 -28.25 10.43 46.10
C PHE A 562 -28.96 10.38 47.47
N LYS A 563 -29.81 11.37 47.78
CA LYS A 563 -30.62 11.34 49.01
C LYS A 563 -31.55 10.12 49.04
N LYS A 564 -32.13 9.75 47.89
CA LYS A 564 -32.99 8.57 47.76
C LYS A 564 -32.22 7.27 47.94
N GLU A 565 -31.02 7.16 47.37
CA GLU A 565 -30.16 5.97 47.55
C GLU A 565 -29.65 5.79 48.98
N MET A 566 -29.35 6.89 49.67
CA MET A 566 -28.92 6.87 51.08
C MET A 566 -30.06 6.47 52.03
N ALA A 567 -31.31 6.66 51.62
CA ALA A 567 -32.49 6.22 52.36
C ALA A 567 -32.86 4.75 52.14
N GLU A 568 -32.17 4.05 51.24
CA GLU A 568 -32.50 2.69 50.84
C GLU A 568 -31.86 1.65 51.79
N GLU A 569 -32.70 0.97 52.58
CA GLU A 569 -32.27 0.00 53.60
C GLU A 569 -31.80 -1.34 53.01
N LYS A 570 -32.10 -1.61 51.73
CA LYS A 570 -31.69 -2.87 51.09
C LYS A 570 -30.18 -2.89 50.84
N PRO A 571 -29.45 -3.89 51.40
CA PRO A 571 -28.01 -4.04 51.17
C PRO A 571 -27.74 -4.14 49.67
N TYR A 572 -26.79 -3.33 49.21
CA TYR A 572 -26.44 -3.22 47.79
C TYR A 572 -26.22 -4.58 47.08
N PRO A 573 -25.51 -5.58 47.67
CA PRO A 573 -25.32 -6.89 47.05
C PRO A 573 -26.60 -7.72 46.88
N LYS A 574 -27.71 -7.30 47.51
CA LYS A 574 -29.02 -7.96 47.45
C LYS A 574 -30.00 -7.21 46.55
N ARG A 575 -29.60 -6.08 45.95
CA ARG A 575 -30.39 -5.37 44.94
C ARG A 575 -30.39 -6.23 43.65
N GLY A 576 -31.54 -6.31 42.98
CA GLY A 576 -31.82 -7.34 41.96
C GLY A 576 -30.81 -7.34 40.81
N LEU A 577 -30.29 -8.52 40.50
CA LEU A 577 -29.39 -8.79 39.36
C LEU A 577 -30.11 -9.55 38.23
N GLU A 578 -31.32 -10.05 38.47
CA GLU A 578 -32.12 -10.75 37.45
C GLU A 578 -32.79 -9.73 36.53
N GLY A 579 -32.56 -9.87 35.22
CA GLY A 579 -33.06 -8.96 34.18
C GLY A 579 -32.23 -7.68 33.96
N ALA A 580 -31.18 -7.45 34.77
CA ALA A 580 -30.33 -6.27 34.60
C ALA A 580 -29.54 -6.34 33.27
N PRO A 581 -29.33 -5.21 32.58
CA PRO A 581 -28.47 -5.15 31.42
C PRO A 581 -27.04 -5.64 31.73
N ARG A 582 -26.44 -6.43 30.85
CA ARG A 582 -25.13 -7.06 31.08
C ARG A 582 -24.21 -6.94 29.87
N PHE A 583 -22.99 -6.45 30.07
CA PHE A 583 -21.94 -6.55 29.07
C PHE A 583 -21.37 -7.96 29.02
N GLY A 584 -21.37 -8.58 27.83
CA GLY A 584 -20.85 -9.93 27.56
C GLY A 584 -19.42 -9.97 27.05
N GLY A 585 -18.78 -8.81 26.79
CA GLY A 585 -17.43 -8.72 26.25
C GLY A 585 -17.41 -8.35 24.77
N TYR A 586 -16.30 -8.62 24.10
CA TYR A 586 -16.13 -8.36 22.67
C TYR A 586 -15.23 -9.41 22.01
N GLN A 587 -15.34 -9.54 20.69
CA GLN A 587 -14.49 -10.39 19.85
C GLN A 587 -13.83 -9.53 18.78
N VAL A 588 -12.53 -9.77 18.57
CA VAL A 588 -11.74 -9.18 17.49
C VAL A 588 -11.23 -10.32 16.62
N LEU A 589 -11.56 -10.30 15.34
CA LEU A 589 -11.01 -11.21 14.35
C LEU A 589 -10.12 -10.41 13.38
N PRO A 590 -9.04 -11.00 12.85
CA PRO A 590 -8.20 -10.32 11.86
C PRO A 590 -9.04 -9.80 10.69
N LYS A 591 -8.78 -8.56 10.27
CA LYS A 591 -9.46 -7.89 9.15
C LYS A 591 -11.01 -7.84 9.23
N LYS A 592 -11.60 -7.96 10.42
CA LYS A 592 -13.05 -7.83 10.65
C LYS A 592 -13.34 -6.84 11.77
N GLU A 593 -14.46 -6.12 11.66
CA GLU A 593 -14.93 -5.18 12.67
C GLU A 593 -15.11 -5.87 14.03
N PRO A 594 -14.70 -5.24 15.15
CA PRO A 594 -14.95 -5.78 16.48
C PRO A 594 -16.45 -5.95 16.73
N THR A 595 -16.81 -7.10 17.30
CA THR A 595 -18.19 -7.40 17.69
C THR A 595 -18.32 -7.31 19.21
N PHE A 596 -19.25 -6.49 19.70
CA PHE A 596 -19.58 -6.33 21.11
C PHE A 596 -20.80 -7.17 21.47
N PHE A 597 -20.76 -7.79 22.64
CA PHE A 597 -21.83 -8.65 23.14
C PHE A 597 -22.44 -8.02 24.39
N PHE A 598 -23.76 -7.95 24.45
CA PHE A 598 -24.47 -7.53 25.66
C PHE A 598 -25.87 -8.15 25.71
N GLU A 599 -26.50 -8.10 26.87
CA GLU A 599 -27.83 -8.65 27.13
C GLU A 599 -28.69 -7.61 27.83
N ILE A 600 -29.95 -7.47 27.40
CA ILE A 600 -30.93 -6.54 27.98
C ILE A 600 -32.26 -7.27 28.09
N ASP A 601 -32.84 -7.35 29.29
CA ASP A 601 -34.12 -8.03 29.55
C ASP A 601 -34.19 -9.45 28.93
N GLY A 602 -33.08 -10.19 28.96
CA GLY A 602 -32.98 -11.55 28.40
C GLY A 602 -32.76 -11.64 26.88
N VAL A 603 -32.72 -10.50 26.17
CA VAL A 603 -32.36 -10.43 24.75
C VAL A 603 -30.86 -10.26 24.62
N ARG A 604 -30.20 -11.19 23.93
CA ARG A 604 -28.76 -11.13 23.65
C ARG A 604 -28.51 -10.36 22.36
N TYR A 605 -27.60 -9.39 22.39
CA TYR A 605 -27.20 -8.55 21.27
C TYR A 605 -25.77 -8.85 20.83
N ARG A 606 -25.55 -8.79 19.52
CA ARG A 606 -24.25 -8.63 18.89
C ARG A 606 -24.24 -7.31 18.14
N GLN A 607 -23.29 -6.45 18.42
CA GLN A 607 -23.15 -5.15 17.79
C GLN A 607 -21.81 -5.04 17.10
N SER A 608 -21.81 -4.63 15.84
CA SER A 608 -20.61 -4.20 15.11
C SER A 608 -20.86 -2.86 14.43
N LEU A 609 -19.79 -2.17 14.04
CA LEU A 609 -19.85 -0.81 13.53
C LEU A 609 -19.00 -0.64 12.28
N ALA A 610 -19.56 0.07 11.31
CA ALA A 610 -18.87 0.46 10.09
C ALA A 610 -19.00 1.98 9.86
N PHE A 611 -18.06 2.54 9.09
CA PHE A 611 -18.07 3.93 8.65
C PHE A 611 -18.09 3.99 7.12
N PRO A 612 -19.30 4.08 6.51
CA PRO A 612 -19.44 4.28 5.07
C PRO A 612 -18.76 5.57 4.55
N SER A 613 -18.68 6.60 5.39
CA SER A 613 -17.93 7.84 5.14
C SER A 613 -17.48 8.46 6.48
N ALA A 614 -16.76 9.58 6.42
CA ALA A 614 -16.25 10.26 7.62
C ALA A 614 -17.34 10.82 8.56
N ASN A 615 -18.57 11.00 8.10
CA ASN A 615 -19.67 11.50 8.94
C ASN A 615 -20.81 10.49 9.08
N ILE A 616 -20.72 9.32 8.45
CA ILE A 616 -21.77 8.30 8.50
C ILE A 616 -21.31 7.14 9.38
N ILE A 617 -22.11 6.85 10.40
CA ILE A 617 -21.93 5.69 11.28
C ILE A 617 -23.05 4.69 10.99
N ARG A 618 -22.67 3.43 10.80
CA ARG A 618 -23.60 2.33 10.59
C ARG A 618 -23.43 1.29 11.67
N TYR A 619 -24.49 1.10 12.44
CA TYR A 619 -24.60 0.04 13.43
C TYR A 619 -25.21 -1.20 12.80
N HIS A 620 -24.62 -2.36 13.05
CA HIS A 620 -25.21 -3.65 12.73
C HIS A 620 -25.52 -4.40 14.03
N PHE A 621 -26.78 -4.77 14.22
CA PHE A 621 -27.25 -5.53 15.36
C PHE A 621 -27.78 -6.90 14.92
N GLU A 622 -27.39 -7.94 15.65
CA GLU A 622 -28.06 -9.24 15.66
C GLU A 622 -28.61 -9.49 17.05
N THR A 623 -29.84 -10.00 17.16
CA THR A 623 -30.40 -10.35 18.47
C THR A 623 -30.87 -11.80 18.55
N GLU A 624 -30.81 -12.36 19.76
CA GLU A 624 -31.32 -13.68 20.09
C GLU A 624 -32.22 -13.59 21.33
N GLY A 625 -33.44 -14.13 21.25
CA GLY A 625 -34.40 -14.15 22.35
C GLY A 625 -35.37 -12.95 22.41
N ALA A 626 -35.38 -12.08 21.40
CA ALA A 626 -36.36 -10.99 21.30
C ALA A 626 -37.78 -11.53 21.11
N THR A 627 -38.62 -11.44 22.14
CA THR A 627 -40.04 -11.80 22.09
C THR A 627 -40.96 -10.58 21.99
N GLY A 628 -40.41 -9.39 22.22
CA GLY A 628 -41.05 -8.09 22.07
C GLY A 628 -40.16 -7.13 21.28
N PRO A 629 -40.62 -5.90 21.01
CA PRO A 629 -39.83 -4.92 20.27
C PRO A 629 -38.55 -4.55 21.04
N VAL A 630 -37.44 -4.44 20.31
CA VAL A 630 -36.20 -3.87 20.85
C VAL A 630 -36.18 -2.38 20.54
N ARG A 631 -35.74 -1.56 21.49
CA ARG A 631 -35.86 -0.11 21.36
C ARG A 631 -34.57 0.60 21.71
N PHE A 632 -34.38 1.77 21.12
CA PHE A 632 -33.25 2.64 21.37
C PHE A 632 -33.74 4.07 21.57
N GLN A 633 -33.21 4.77 22.58
CA GLN A 633 -33.31 6.21 22.65
C GLN A 633 -32.24 6.81 21.73
N VAL A 634 -32.65 7.73 20.88
CA VAL A 634 -31.79 8.45 19.93
C VAL A 634 -31.67 9.89 20.39
N ASP A 635 -30.43 10.36 20.57
CA ASP A 635 -30.15 11.79 20.71
C ASP A 635 -30.00 12.38 19.30
N GLU A 636 -31.08 13.00 18.82
CA GLU A 636 -31.13 13.61 17.49
C GLU A 636 -30.23 14.85 17.35
N THR A 637 -29.70 15.39 18.47
CA THR A 637 -28.70 16.46 18.42
C THR A 637 -27.30 15.94 18.09
N ALA A 638 -27.02 14.67 18.39
CA ALA A 638 -25.76 14.01 18.10
C ALA A 638 -25.83 13.13 16.83
N LEU A 639 -26.97 12.48 16.59
CA LEU A 639 -27.18 11.52 15.51
C LEU A 639 -28.42 11.86 14.69
N ARG A 640 -28.21 12.31 13.45
CA ARG A 640 -29.30 12.49 12.49
C ARG A 640 -29.60 11.17 11.80
N ALA A 641 -30.86 10.73 11.82
CA ALA A 641 -31.29 9.53 11.12
C ALA A 641 -31.05 9.64 9.61
N VAL A 642 -30.48 8.59 9.02
CA VAL A 642 -30.26 8.50 7.56
C VAL A 642 -31.09 7.37 6.99
N GLU A 643 -30.91 6.15 7.51
CA GLU A 643 -31.58 4.96 7.00
C GLU A 643 -31.65 3.88 8.08
N PHE A 644 -32.82 3.26 8.24
CA PHE A 644 -33.03 2.09 9.08
C PHE A 644 -33.54 0.93 8.24
N SER A 645 -32.95 -0.25 8.40
CA SER A 645 -33.43 -1.45 7.70
C SER A 645 -34.70 -2.04 8.33
N ALA A 646 -35.04 -1.59 9.53
CA ALA A 646 -36.16 -2.07 10.34
C ALA A 646 -36.60 -1.01 11.35
N GLY A 647 -37.88 -1.04 11.72
CA GLY A 647 -38.47 -0.17 12.73
C GLY A 647 -38.59 1.31 12.37
N GLU A 648 -39.12 2.09 13.32
CA GLU A 648 -39.48 3.50 13.13
C GLU A 648 -39.02 4.34 14.33
N LEU A 649 -38.54 5.56 14.05
CA LEU A 649 -38.16 6.57 15.04
C LEU A 649 -39.34 7.51 15.27
N ALA A 650 -39.84 7.54 16.51
CA ALA A 650 -40.89 8.45 16.94
C ALA A 650 -40.54 9.03 18.32
N GLU A 651 -40.65 10.35 18.46
CA GLU A 651 -40.41 11.07 19.72
C GLU A 651 -39.07 10.70 20.39
N GLY A 652 -37.98 10.63 19.60
CA GLY A 652 -36.65 10.27 20.09
C GLY A 652 -36.45 8.80 20.46
N VAL A 653 -37.44 7.92 20.19
CA VAL A 653 -37.34 6.48 20.43
C VAL A 653 -37.48 5.71 19.12
N LEU A 654 -36.43 4.98 18.76
CA LEU A 654 -36.44 4.02 17.67
C LEU A 654 -36.95 2.68 18.18
N SER A 655 -38.01 2.15 17.57
CA SER A 655 -38.63 0.88 17.96
C SER A 655 -38.57 -0.12 16.82
N ILE A 656 -37.82 -1.21 17.01
CA ILE A 656 -37.71 -2.33 16.07
C ILE A 656 -38.70 -3.43 16.46
N PRO A 657 -39.66 -3.80 15.60
CA PRO A 657 -40.60 -4.88 15.88
C PRO A 657 -39.89 -6.21 16.14
N ALA A 658 -40.45 -7.07 17.01
CA ALA A 658 -39.87 -8.39 17.30
C ALA A 658 -39.65 -9.24 16.04
N SER A 659 -40.53 -9.11 15.04
CA SER A 659 -40.44 -9.80 13.75
C SER A 659 -39.22 -9.40 12.90
N GLU A 660 -38.63 -8.24 13.17
CA GLU A 660 -37.48 -7.68 12.44
C GLU A 660 -36.23 -7.57 13.32
N ALA A 661 -36.33 -7.88 14.61
CA ALA A 661 -35.24 -7.71 15.58
C ALA A 661 -34.10 -8.73 15.43
N GLN A 662 -34.26 -9.79 14.63
CA GLN A 662 -33.23 -10.83 14.48
C GLN A 662 -31.91 -10.25 13.94
N SER A 663 -31.99 -9.37 12.93
CA SER A 663 -30.83 -8.70 12.34
C SER A 663 -31.28 -7.39 11.70
N PHE A 664 -30.67 -6.27 12.09
CA PHE A 664 -31.02 -4.96 11.55
C PHE A 664 -29.83 -4.00 11.53
N THR A 665 -29.92 -3.00 10.66
CA THR A 665 -28.90 -1.97 10.45
C THR A 665 -29.49 -0.60 10.70
N LEU A 666 -28.78 0.20 11.48
CA LEU A 666 -29.14 1.59 11.77
C LEU A 666 -28.04 2.53 11.29
N THR A 667 -28.35 3.40 10.35
CA THR A 667 -27.41 4.36 9.77
C THR A 667 -27.76 5.77 10.22
N PHE A 668 -26.76 6.46 10.77
CA PHE A 668 -26.87 7.83 11.24
C PHE A 668 -25.75 8.69 10.67
N GLU A 669 -26.03 9.98 10.59
CA GLU A 669 -25.03 11.00 10.34
C GLU A 669 -24.64 11.68 11.65
N LEU A 670 -23.34 11.70 11.92
CA LEU A 670 -22.73 12.34 13.07
C LEU A 670 -22.87 13.86 12.93
N GLN A 671 -23.48 14.50 13.93
CA GLN A 671 -23.57 15.95 14.00
C GLN A 671 -22.35 16.51 14.73
N THR A 672 -21.69 17.49 14.12
CA THR A 672 -20.64 18.27 14.78
C THR A 672 -21.30 19.44 15.49
N SER A 673 -21.12 19.54 16.81
CA SER A 673 -21.62 20.65 17.64
C SER A 673 -20.98 21.99 17.29
#